data_AF-A0A842LDU7-F1
#
_entry.id   AF-A0A842LDU7-F1
#
_cell.length_a   1.000
_cell.length_b   1.000
_cell.length_c   1.000
_cell.angle_alpha   90.00
_cell.angle_beta   90.00
_cell.angle_gamma   90.00
#
_symmetry.space_group_name_H-M   'P 1'
#
loop_
_entity.id
_entity.type
_entity.pdbx_description
1 polymer ?
#
loop_
_entity_poly.entity_id
_entity_poly.type
_entity_poly.pdbx_seq_one_letter_code
_entity_poly.pdbx_strand_id
1 'polypeptide(L)'
;MIREAIKQVVEGYDLTYSAARAVMREMMLGEATSGQIAAFLTAMKMKGEREHEMLGFITEMLDNAVRIPSPPGAVDVCGTGGDNSGTFNVSTVASFVVSAAGAPVAKHGNRSVSSRCGSADLLRAMGIPFDLDPPYVERCLFEADLGFLFAPTFHVLMKNVNSTRKEIGIPTLFNLLGPLANPANPPYRLIGVYKPSVAQTVANILRSLEVQHALVVHGNGLDEITNTGETIVVELKENKIFSYSISPAEFGIDLAEPDEIRGGGPFENARIALSVLRGESNPKLDLVLLNAGAALYAANMAENIEEGIKIARKAIISGKALSKLKGFHSFVNRLEVERQRTMSIASLRKTVICPESLVYRCTDLTVEMAKEIMISERGAQLLKGLDDNLFKSPGALTVIILTKILRLLSERKLNIHSQSRFNRHARRKMSDAILSAEGLAILGEFKNRIPSSKDLYIPPEPSLIAELYESYGLDGMSVIVEEDFFFGDPNLFTFFREKIDIPMLFKDFIVSEEQIRVAAELGADSILIISKALKQDRIEALIQESIRFGLEPIIEVHDGGDVEKIITCSNYDIIRLVGINSRNLQTLRTDLSILPHVKKMITGDKLLIAESGIMGAKDLEALQGFDAALIGSSFLTAERPADKIAEIVTAARRMKN
;
A
#
# COMPACT_ATOMS: atom_id res chain seq x y z
N MET A 1 -0.59 -41.36 -4.48
CA MET A 1 -1.65 -41.12 -5.47
C MET A 1 -1.18 -40.22 -6.60
N ILE A 2 -0.41 -39.17 -6.33
CA ILE A 2 0.05 -38.23 -7.37
C ILE A 2 0.93 -38.89 -8.43
N ARG A 3 1.74 -39.90 -8.08
CA ARG A 3 2.56 -40.64 -9.05
C ARG A 3 1.70 -41.39 -10.07
N GLU A 4 0.67 -42.07 -9.59
CA GLU A 4 -0.29 -42.78 -10.44
C GLU A 4 -1.10 -41.81 -11.29
N ALA A 5 -1.50 -40.67 -10.71
CA ALA A 5 -2.20 -39.61 -11.43
C ALA A 5 -1.33 -39.01 -12.54
N ILE A 6 -0.05 -38.70 -12.29
CA ILE A 6 0.90 -38.24 -13.31
C ILE A 6 0.94 -39.20 -14.49
N LYS A 7 1.05 -40.52 -14.23
CA LYS A 7 1.06 -41.53 -15.29
C LYS A 7 -0.23 -41.48 -16.14
N GLN A 8 -1.39 -41.28 -15.52
CA GLN A 8 -2.66 -41.20 -16.24
C GLN A 8 -2.76 -39.93 -17.09
N VAL A 9 -2.45 -38.77 -16.51
CA VAL A 9 -2.64 -37.48 -17.19
C VAL A 9 -1.64 -37.24 -18.31
N VAL A 10 -0.42 -37.80 -18.21
CA VAL A 10 0.58 -37.76 -19.30
C VAL A 10 0.11 -38.55 -20.52
N GLU A 11 -0.64 -39.64 -20.31
CA GLU A 11 -1.25 -40.44 -21.38
C GLU A 11 -2.60 -39.87 -21.86
N GLY A 12 -3.01 -38.71 -21.33
CA GLY A 12 -4.25 -38.03 -21.71
C GLY A 12 -5.53 -38.58 -21.06
N TYR A 13 -5.42 -39.46 -20.05
CA TYR A 13 -6.58 -39.96 -19.31
C TYR A 13 -7.07 -38.98 -18.25
N ASP A 14 -8.39 -38.85 -18.13
CA ASP A 14 -9.05 -38.03 -17.12
C ASP A 14 -9.05 -38.73 -15.75
N LEU A 15 -8.83 -37.96 -14.68
CA LEU A 15 -8.89 -38.44 -13.30
C LEU A 15 -10.35 -38.50 -12.83
N THR A 16 -10.68 -39.51 -12.03
CA THR A 16 -11.96 -39.50 -11.31
C THR A 16 -12.02 -38.35 -10.30
N TYR A 17 -13.22 -37.93 -9.91
CA TYR A 17 -13.43 -36.96 -8.81
C TYR A 17 -12.64 -37.32 -7.55
N SER A 18 -12.66 -38.60 -7.15
CA SER A 18 -11.96 -39.09 -5.96
C SER A 18 -10.43 -39.06 -6.11
N ALA A 19 -9.92 -39.38 -7.31
CA ALA A 19 -8.49 -39.30 -7.60
C ALA A 19 -8.01 -37.84 -7.60
N ALA A 20 -8.76 -36.95 -8.24
CA ALA A 20 -8.45 -35.51 -8.25
C ALA A 20 -8.41 -34.95 -6.82
N ARG A 21 -9.41 -35.28 -5.99
CA ARG A 21 -9.46 -34.89 -4.57
C ARG A 21 -8.24 -35.40 -3.80
N ALA A 22 -7.89 -36.67 -3.96
CA ALA A 22 -6.73 -37.27 -3.29
C ALA A 22 -5.40 -36.62 -3.71
N VAL A 23 -5.24 -36.29 -4.99
CA VAL A 23 -4.04 -35.59 -5.50
C VAL A 23 -3.94 -34.19 -4.93
N MET A 24 -5.03 -33.42 -4.91
CA MET A 24 -5.02 -32.10 -4.29
C MET A 24 -4.63 -32.17 -2.81
N ARG A 25 -5.15 -33.17 -2.09
CA ARG A 25 -4.81 -33.39 -0.69
C ARG A 25 -3.32 -33.65 -0.48
N GLU A 26 -2.72 -34.57 -1.27
CA GLU A 26 -1.28 -34.85 -1.20
C GLU A 26 -0.44 -33.58 -1.48
N MET A 27 -0.85 -32.74 -2.43
CA MET A 27 -0.18 -31.46 -2.71
C MET A 27 -0.34 -30.47 -1.54
N MET A 28 -1.54 -30.31 -1.00
CA MET A 28 -1.84 -29.36 0.08
C MET A 28 -1.19 -29.76 1.41
N LEU A 29 -1.10 -31.06 1.72
CA LEU A 29 -0.44 -31.56 2.93
C LEU A 29 1.09 -31.56 2.82
N GLY A 30 1.65 -31.27 1.64
CA GLY A 30 3.10 -31.25 1.42
C GLY A 30 3.73 -32.64 1.31
N GLU A 31 2.92 -33.64 0.94
CA GLU A 31 3.35 -35.03 0.76
C GLU A 31 3.93 -35.27 -0.64
N ALA A 32 3.60 -34.39 -1.60
CA ALA A 32 4.16 -34.38 -2.95
C ALA A 32 5.43 -33.52 -3.04
N THR A 33 6.44 -34.00 -3.76
CA THR A 33 7.66 -33.22 -4.03
C THR A 33 7.40 -32.14 -5.08
N SER A 34 8.21 -31.06 -5.10
CA SER A 34 8.10 -30.00 -6.10
C SER A 34 8.15 -30.55 -7.54
N GLY A 35 8.99 -31.57 -7.80
CA GLY A 35 9.06 -32.23 -9.11
C GLY A 35 7.78 -32.97 -9.49
N GLN A 36 7.10 -33.61 -8.53
CA GLN A 36 5.81 -34.27 -8.77
C GLN A 36 4.71 -33.24 -9.02
N ILE A 37 4.66 -32.17 -8.22
CA ILE A 37 3.72 -31.07 -8.41
C ILE A 37 3.91 -30.44 -9.78
N ALA A 38 5.15 -30.13 -10.17
CA ALA A 38 5.46 -29.54 -11.47
C ALA A 38 5.07 -30.46 -12.64
N ALA A 39 5.42 -31.74 -12.57
CA ALA A 39 5.05 -32.72 -13.59
C ALA A 39 3.52 -32.84 -13.71
N PHE A 40 2.82 -32.93 -12.58
CA PHE A 40 1.37 -33.06 -12.55
C PHE A 40 0.67 -31.84 -13.14
N LEU A 41 1.00 -30.63 -12.66
CA LEU A 41 0.36 -29.40 -13.12
C LEU A 41 0.62 -29.11 -14.59
N THR A 42 1.81 -29.42 -15.08
CA THR A 42 2.17 -29.27 -16.50
C THR A 42 1.39 -30.27 -17.36
N ALA A 43 1.35 -31.55 -16.96
CA ALA A 43 0.61 -32.58 -17.69
C ALA A 43 -0.90 -32.32 -17.69
N MET A 44 -1.48 -31.89 -16.57
CA MET A 44 -2.88 -31.46 -16.49
C MET A 44 -3.19 -30.33 -17.46
N LYS A 45 -2.29 -29.32 -17.54
CA LYS A 45 -2.46 -28.19 -18.46
C LYS A 45 -2.44 -28.63 -19.93
N MET A 46 -1.57 -29.59 -20.26
CA MET A 46 -1.46 -30.15 -21.62
C MET A 46 -2.67 -31.02 -21.99
N LYS A 47 -3.15 -31.84 -21.05
CA LYS A 47 -4.36 -32.68 -21.23
C LYS A 47 -5.62 -31.82 -21.38
N GLY A 48 -5.69 -30.73 -20.63
CA GLY A 48 -6.90 -29.95 -20.39
C GLY A 48 -7.71 -30.51 -19.22
N GLU A 49 -8.21 -29.61 -18.39
CA GLU A 49 -8.95 -29.93 -17.19
C GLU A 49 -10.42 -30.29 -17.50
N ARG A 50 -10.98 -31.29 -16.80
CA ARG A 50 -12.41 -31.64 -16.86
C ARG A 50 -13.18 -31.15 -15.64
N GLU A 51 -14.47 -30.95 -15.81
CA GLU A 51 -15.39 -30.47 -14.77
C GLU A 51 -15.31 -31.32 -13.49
N HIS A 52 -15.38 -32.66 -13.59
CA HIS A 52 -15.36 -33.55 -12.43
C HIS A 52 -13.99 -33.59 -11.72
N GLU A 53 -12.89 -33.37 -12.46
CA GLU A 53 -11.55 -33.23 -11.88
C GLU A 53 -11.45 -31.92 -11.09
N MET A 54 -11.86 -30.82 -11.71
CA MET A 54 -11.88 -29.50 -11.11
C MET A 54 -12.78 -29.44 -9.87
N LEU A 55 -13.93 -30.11 -9.91
CA LEU A 55 -14.79 -30.28 -8.74
C LEU A 55 -14.07 -31.04 -7.62
N GLY A 56 -13.33 -32.10 -7.92
CA GLY A 56 -12.53 -32.83 -6.93
C GLY A 56 -11.44 -31.96 -6.30
N PHE A 57 -10.73 -31.19 -7.12
CA PHE A 57 -9.69 -30.27 -6.66
C PHE A 57 -10.25 -29.13 -5.80
N ILE A 58 -11.34 -28.48 -6.24
CA ILE A 58 -11.90 -27.35 -5.52
C ILE A 58 -12.52 -27.78 -4.20
N THR A 59 -13.22 -28.93 -4.15
CA THR A 59 -13.78 -29.46 -2.91
C THR A 59 -12.68 -29.69 -1.88
N GLU A 60 -11.56 -30.31 -2.26
CA GLU A 60 -10.45 -30.52 -1.32
C GLU A 60 -9.83 -29.19 -0.83
N MET A 61 -9.68 -28.21 -1.72
CA MET A 61 -9.19 -26.88 -1.32
C MET A 61 -10.12 -26.23 -0.30
N LEU A 62 -11.43 -26.31 -0.55
CA LEU A 62 -12.48 -25.74 0.26
C LEU A 62 -12.66 -26.46 1.62
N ASP A 63 -12.44 -27.78 1.67
CA ASP A 63 -12.48 -28.56 2.91
C ASP A 63 -11.31 -28.24 3.86
N ASN A 64 -10.16 -27.85 3.30
CA ASN A 64 -8.97 -27.45 4.06
C ASN A 64 -8.84 -25.93 4.24
N ALA A 65 -9.78 -25.14 3.72
CA ALA A 65 -9.82 -23.70 3.91
C ALA A 65 -10.35 -23.35 5.31
N VAL A 66 -9.85 -22.26 5.89
CA VAL A 66 -10.46 -21.70 7.10
C VAL A 66 -11.79 -21.06 6.69
N ARG A 67 -12.92 -21.61 7.13
CA ARG A 67 -14.25 -21.15 6.71
C ARG A 67 -14.74 -20.00 7.60
N ILE A 68 -15.50 -19.09 6.99
CA ILE A 68 -16.32 -18.10 7.71
C ILE A 68 -17.74 -18.14 7.14
N PRO A 69 -18.79 -17.81 7.93
CA PRO A 69 -20.14 -17.73 7.41
C PRO A 69 -20.29 -16.59 6.40
N SER A 70 -21.21 -16.76 5.45
CA SER A 70 -21.59 -15.72 4.49
C SER A 70 -22.97 -15.16 4.84
N PRO A 71 -23.14 -13.83 4.89
CA PRO A 71 -24.45 -13.25 5.13
C PRO A 71 -25.39 -13.51 3.93
N PRO A 72 -26.70 -13.60 4.15
CA PRO A 72 -27.67 -13.70 3.07
C PRO A 72 -27.48 -12.57 2.06
N GLY A 73 -27.55 -12.90 0.78
CA GLY A 73 -27.40 -11.92 -0.28
C GLY A 73 -25.96 -11.55 -0.64
N ALA A 74 -24.95 -12.19 -0.02
CA ALA A 74 -23.57 -11.87 -0.31
C ALA A 74 -23.17 -12.21 -1.75
N VAL A 75 -22.32 -11.36 -2.32
CA VAL A 75 -21.74 -11.53 -3.66
C VAL A 75 -20.22 -11.51 -3.61
N ASP A 76 -19.58 -12.35 -4.43
CA ASP A 76 -18.15 -12.21 -4.76
C ASP A 76 -17.98 -11.52 -6.11
N VAL A 77 -16.99 -10.64 -6.21
CA VAL A 77 -16.61 -9.98 -7.46
C VAL A 77 -15.12 -10.20 -7.63
N CYS A 78 -14.75 -11.14 -8.49
CA CYS A 78 -13.36 -11.55 -8.68
C CYS A 78 -13.08 -11.97 -10.12
N GLY A 79 -11.81 -12.01 -10.48
CA GLY A 79 -11.33 -12.49 -11.77
C GLY A 79 -10.26 -13.56 -11.58
N THR A 80 -10.04 -14.38 -12.61
CA THR A 80 -8.94 -15.36 -12.62
C THR A 80 -7.56 -14.71 -12.58
N GLY A 81 -7.46 -13.44 -12.97
CA GLY A 81 -6.23 -12.74 -13.31
C GLY A 81 -5.52 -13.36 -14.52
N GLY A 82 -4.37 -12.79 -14.88
CA GLY A 82 -3.50 -13.34 -15.92
C GLY A 82 -3.95 -13.06 -17.36
N ASP A 83 -4.85 -12.10 -17.54
CA ASP A 83 -5.22 -11.53 -18.85
C ASP A 83 -4.10 -10.64 -19.45
N ASN A 84 -3.12 -10.23 -18.63
CA ASN A 84 -2.00 -9.34 -18.95
C ASN A 84 -2.43 -8.00 -19.55
N SER A 85 -3.64 -7.54 -19.26
CA SER A 85 -4.20 -6.31 -19.81
C SER A 85 -3.61 -5.05 -19.20
N GLY A 86 -3.14 -5.14 -17.96
CA GLY A 86 -2.63 -3.98 -17.22
C GLY A 86 -3.73 -2.99 -16.84
N THR A 87 -4.99 -3.42 -16.81
CA THR A 87 -6.12 -2.65 -16.29
C THR A 87 -5.93 -2.32 -14.81
N PHE A 88 -6.62 -1.28 -14.34
CA PHE A 88 -6.67 -0.99 -12.90
C PHE A 88 -7.53 -2.04 -12.17
N ASN A 89 -7.55 -2.01 -10.84
CA ASN A 89 -8.26 -2.99 -10.01
C ASN A 89 -9.81 -2.83 -10.04
N VAL A 90 -10.42 -3.06 -11.20
CA VAL A 90 -11.86 -2.88 -11.47
C VAL A 90 -12.72 -3.61 -10.44
N SER A 91 -12.58 -4.93 -10.32
CA SER A 91 -13.35 -5.73 -9.36
C SER A 91 -13.24 -5.26 -7.91
N THR A 92 -12.13 -4.62 -7.51
CA THR A 92 -11.97 -4.11 -6.13
C THR A 92 -12.74 -2.80 -5.94
N VAL A 93 -12.68 -1.90 -6.93
CA VAL A 93 -13.45 -0.65 -6.91
C VAL A 93 -14.95 -0.94 -7.01
N ALA A 94 -15.34 -1.87 -7.89
CA ALA A 94 -16.72 -2.33 -8.02
C ALA A 94 -17.28 -2.90 -6.71
N SER A 95 -16.49 -3.65 -5.92
CA SER A 95 -16.93 -4.15 -4.61
C SER A 95 -17.39 -3.04 -3.65
N PHE A 96 -16.72 -1.87 -3.65
CA PHE A 96 -17.17 -0.73 -2.84
C PHE A 96 -18.49 -0.15 -3.33
N VAL A 97 -18.71 -0.11 -4.65
CA VAL A 97 -19.96 0.38 -5.26
C VAL A 97 -21.12 -0.57 -4.96
N VAL A 98 -20.91 -1.87 -5.14
CA VAL A 98 -21.89 -2.94 -4.86
C VAL A 98 -22.28 -2.92 -3.38
N SER A 99 -21.29 -2.86 -2.49
CA SER A 99 -21.52 -2.78 -1.04
C SER A 99 -22.22 -1.48 -0.63
N ALA A 100 -21.92 -0.35 -1.29
CA ALA A 100 -22.62 0.92 -1.06
C ALA A 100 -24.08 0.93 -1.56
N ALA A 101 -24.38 0.07 -2.54
CA ALA A 101 -25.73 -0.16 -3.05
C ALA A 101 -26.55 -1.14 -2.19
N GLY A 102 -25.94 -1.78 -1.18
CA GLY A 102 -26.62 -2.56 -0.15
C GLY A 102 -26.43 -4.07 -0.22
N ALA A 103 -25.66 -4.58 -1.20
CA ALA A 103 -25.33 -6.01 -1.25
C ALA A 103 -24.06 -6.30 -0.43
N PRO A 104 -24.08 -7.25 0.52
CA PRO A 104 -22.86 -7.67 1.21
C PRO A 104 -21.83 -8.23 0.23
N VAL A 105 -20.56 -7.87 0.37
CA VAL A 105 -19.52 -8.33 -0.56
C VAL A 105 -18.47 -9.16 0.17
N ALA A 106 -18.40 -10.45 -0.14
CA ALA A 106 -17.37 -11.35 0.35
C ALA A 106 -16.27 -11.48 -0.71
N LYS A 107 -15.41 -10.46 -0.85
CA LYS A 107 -14.40 -10.42 -1.91
C LYS A 107 -13.24 -11.37 -1.58
N HIS A 108 -13.07 -12.43 -2.36
CA HIS A 108 -11.85 -13.25 -2.30
C HIS A 108 -10.76 -12.64 -3.18
N GLY A 109 -9.55 -12.48 -2.64
CA GLY A 109 -8.48 -11.79 -3.36
C GLY A 109 -7.07 -12.15 -2.92
N ASN A 110 -6.10 -11.73 -3.72
CA ASN A 110 -4.68 -12.00 -3.47
C ASN A 110 -3.83 -10.76 -3.81
N ARG A 111 -2.52 -10.84 -3.55
CA ARG A 111 -1.52 -9.93 -4.13
C ARG A 111 -1.30 -10.26 -5.60
N SER A 112 -0.78 -9.30 -6.36
CA SER A 112 -0.47 -9.56 -7.77
C SER A 112 0.56 -10.69 -7.95
N VAL A 113 0.36 -11.49 -8.99
CA VAL A 113 1.35 -12.44 -9.54
C VAL A 113 1.88 -11.99 -10.90
N SER A 114 1.06 -11.29 -11.71
CA SER A 114 1.40 -10.85 -13.08
C SER A 114 1.05 -9.39 -13.42
N SER A 115 0.16 -8.73 -12.67
CA SER A 115 -0.22 -7.32 -12.88
C SER A 115 0.68 -6.36 -12.06
N ARG A 116 0.63 -5.05 -12.34
CA ARG A 116 1.37 -4.03 -11.58
C ARG A 116 0.80 -3.77 -10.17
N CYS A 117 -0.44 -4.19 -9.91
CA CYS A 117 -1.14 -3.99 -8.64
C CYS A 117 -2.28 -5.02 -8.50
N GLY A 118 -2.27 -5.84 -7.44
CA GLY A 118 -3.40 -6.71 -7.09
C GLY A 118 -4.31 -6.06 -6.05
N SER A 119 -5.44 -6.70 -5.74
CA SER A 119 -6.43 -6.16 -4.79
C SER A 119 -5.83 -5.86 -3.42
N ALA A 120 -4.99 -6.75 -2.90
CA ALA A 120 -4.31 -6.54 -1.62
C ALA A 120 -3.30 -5.37 -1.67
N ASP A 121 -2.65 -5.15 -2.82
CA ASP A 121 -1.70 -4.05 -3.01
C ASP A 121 -2.43 -2.71 -3.07
N LEU A 122 -3.60 -2.66 -3.74
CA LEU A 122 -4.49 -1.49 -3.73
C LEU A 122 -5.00 -1.19 -2.31
N LEU A 123 -5.53 -2.18 -1.58
CA LEU A 123 -6.00 -1.98 -0.20
C LEU A 123 -4.88 -1.44 0.70
N ARG A 124 -3.65 -1.98 0.56
CA ARG A 124 -2.47 -1.46 1.26
C ARG A 124 -2.19 0.00 0.94
N ALA A 125 -2.22 0.39 -0.34
CA ALA A 125 -2.00 1.77 -0.77
C ALA A 125 -3.08 2.73 -0.26
N MET A 126 -4.30 2.23 -0.02
CA MET A 126 -5.39 2.98 0.61
C MET A 126 -5.33 2.96 2.14
N GLY A 127 -4.30 2.36 2.76
CA GLY A 127 -4.19 2.27 4.22
C GLY A 127 -5.22 1.34 4.87
N ILE A 128 -5.78 0.39 4.12
CA ILE A 128 -6.75 -0.60 4.61
C ILE A 128 -6.01 -1.91 4.93
N PRO A 129 -5.96 -2.34 6.21
CA PRO A 129 -5.48 -3.67 6.56
C PRO A 129 -6.25 -4.76 5.80
N PHE A 130 -5.53 -5.68 5.14
CA PHE A 130 -6.14 -6.68 4.27
C PHE A 130 -5.88 -8.12 4.72
N ASP A 131 -4.95 -8.34 5.65
CA ASP A 131 -4.51 -9.64 6.15
C ASP A 131 -5.03 -9.90 7.58
N LEU A 132 -6.25 -9.43 7.86
CA LEU A 132 -6.95 -9.69 9.11
C LEU A 132 -7.22 -11.18 9.31
N ASP A 133 -7.24 -11.63 10.57
CA ASP A 133 -7.59 -13.01 10.90
C ASP A 133 -9.09 -13.26 10.64
N PRO A 134 -9.50 -14.51 10.34
CA PRO A 134 -10.87 -14.83 9.92
C PRO A 134 -12.00 -14.27 10.80
N PRO A 135 -11.92 -14.28 12.15
CA PRO A 135 -12.97 -13.68 12.98
C PRO A 135 -13.16 -12.16 12.77
N TYR A 136 -12.09 -11.44 12.44
CA TYR A 136 -12.19 -10.00 12.14
C TYR A 136 -12.74 -9.77 10.73
N VAL A 137 -12.40 -10.64 9.76
CA VAL A 137 -12.98 -10.58 8.41
C VAL A 137 -14.47 -10.87 8.44
N GLU A 138 -14.92 -11.82 9.27
CA GLU A 138 -16.34 -12.07 9.52
C GLU A 138 -17.04 -10.81 10.04
N ARG A 139 -16.47 -10.14 11.05
CA ARG A 139 -17.00 -8.86 11.53
C ARG A 139 -17.07 -7.79 10.44
N CYS A 140 -16.03 -7.66 9.59
CA CYS A 140 -16.09 -6.77 8.43
C CYS A 140 -17.26 -7.10 7.50
N LEU A 141 -17.46 -8.39 7.20
CA LEU A 141 -18.51 -8.84 6.29
C LEU A 141 -19.92 -8.61 6.85
N PHE A 142 -20.14 -8.84 8.15
CA PHE A 142 -21.46 -8.71 8.80
C PHE A 142 -21.77 -7.30 9.33
N GLU A 143 -20.79 -6.52 9.77
CA GLU A 143 -21.00 -5.19 10.36
C GLU A 143 -20.75 -4.06 9.35
N ALA A 144 -19.97 -4.30 8.30
CA ALA A 144 -19.62 -3.30 7.29
C ALA A 144 -19.99 -3.68 5.85
N ASP A 145 -20.74 -4.78 5.64
CA ASP A 145 -21.19 -5.34 4.36
C ASP A 145 -20.07 -5.57 3.33
N LEU A 146 -18.82 -5.67 3.78
CA LEU A 146 -17.67 -5.90 2.92
C LEU A 146 -16.61 -6.64 3.72
N GLY A 147 -16.23 -7.83 3.29
CA GLY A 147 -15.11 -8.60 3.82
C GLY A 147 -14.09 -8.85 2.70
N PHE A 148 -12.82 -8.58 2.97
CA PHE A 148 -11.73 -9.00 2.08
C PHE A 148 -11.11 -10.29 2.61
N LEU A 149 -11.35 -11.39 1.91
CA LEU A 149 -10.82 -12.71 2.24
C LEU A 149 -9.47 -12.86 1.52
N PHE A 150 -8.38 -12.54 2.22
CA PHE A 150 -7.04 -12.66 1.66
C PHE A 150 -6.62 -14.12 1.52
N ALA A 151 -6.42 -14.58 0.29
CA ALA A 151 -6.24 -16.00 0.00
C ALA A 151 -5.16 -16.70 0.86
N PRO A 152 -3.96 -16.13 1.13
CA PRO A 152 -2.98 -16.75 2.01
C PRO A 152 -3.42 -16.94 3.47
N THR A 153 -4.33 -16.11 3.98
CA THR A 153 -4.88 -16.24 5.33
C THR A 153 -5.86 -17.41 5.43
N PHE A 154 -6.65 -17.62 4.38
CA PHE A 154 -7.74 -18.60 4.39
C PHE A 154 -7.33 -19.95 3.79
N HIS A 155 -6.37 -19.98 2.87
CA HIS A 155 -5.86 -21.17 2.19
C HIS A 155 -4.41 -21.48 2.61
N VAL A 156 -4.17 -21.62 3.91
CA VAL A 156 -2.81 -21.69 4.51
C VAL A 156 -1.95 -22.80 3.88
N LEU A 157 -2.55 -23.95 3.57
CA LEU A 157 -1.86 -25.11 2.99
C LEU A 157 -1.33 -24.86 1.57
N MET A 158 -1.84 -23.83 0.86
CA MET A 158 -1.34 -23.47 -0.47
C MET A 158 0.14 -23.05 -0.46
N LYS A 159 0.71 -22.70 0.71
CA LYS A 159 2.15 -22.45 0.86
C LYS A 159 3.02 -23.62 0.34
N ASN A 160 2.52 -24.86 0.41
CA ASN A 160 3.22 -26.07 -0.03
C ASN A 160 3.30 -26.20 -1.56
N VAL A 161 2.45 -25.45 -2.29
CA VAL A 161 2.37 -25.50 -3.76
C VAL A 161 2.88 -24.21 -4.39
N ASN A 162 2.82 -23.09 -3.66
CA ASN A 162 3.09 -21.74 -4.19
C ASN A 162 4.52 -21.53 -4.71
N SER A 163 5.56 -22.11 -4.07
CA SER A 163 6.94 -22.02 -4.58
C SER A 163 7.06 -22.68 -5.94
N THR A 164 6.59 -23.92 -6.05
CA THR A 164 6.59 -24.68 -7.30
C THR A 164 5.80 -23.96 -8.40
N ARG A 165 4.64 -23.37 -8.08
CA ARG A 165 3.86 -22.58 -9.05
C ARG A 165 4.64 -21.39 -9.61
N LYS A 166 5.40 -20.69 -8.76
CA LYS A 166 6.26 -19.58 -9.18
C LYS A 166 7.40 -20.07 -10.09
N GLU A 167 7.99 -21.22 -9.78
CA GLU A 167 9.04 -21.83 -10.59
C GLU A 167 8.53 -22.31 -11.96
N ILE A 168 7.31 -22.86 -12.02
CA ILE A 168 6.67 -23.27 -13.28
C ILE A 168 6.45 -22.07 -14.22
N GLY A 169 6.07 -20.91 -13.67
CA GLY A 169 6.00 -19.64 -14.42
C GLY A 169 4.90 -19.55 -15.51
N ILE A 170 4.01 -20.53 -15.62
CA ILE A 170 2.88 -20.52 -16.57
C ILE A 170 1.53 -20.74 -15.87
N PRO A 171 0.39 -20.30 -16.47
CA PRO A 171 -0.94 -20.56 -15.91
C PRO A 171 -1.27 -22.06 -15.83
N THR A 172 -1.77 -22.50 -14.69
CA THR A 172 -2.17 -23.89 -14.41
C THR A 172 -3.61 -23.96 -13.91
N LEU A 173 -4.10 -25.16 -13.56
CA LEU A 173 -5.45 -25.36 -12.99
C LEU A 173 -5.75 -24.44 -11.80
N PHE A 174 -4.73 -24.02 -11.02
CA PHE A 174 -4.91 -23.11 -9.89
C PHE A 174 -5.41 -21.71 -10.29
N ASN A 175 -5.14 -21.26 -11.51
CA ASN A 175 -5.67 -19.99 -12.02
C ASN A 175 -7.21 -20.04 -12.18
N LEU A 176 -7.77 -21.22 -12.44
CA LEU A 176 -9.23 -21.43 -12.47
C LEU A 176 -9.81 -21.67 -11.07
N LEU A 177 -9.06 -22.31 -10.17
CA LEU A 177 -9.54 -22.61 -8.81
C LEU A 177 -9.67 -21.36 -7.92
N GLY A 178 -8.82 -20.34 -8.09
CA GLY A 178 -8.80 -19.15 -7.24
C GLY A 178 -10.16 -18.48 -7.04
N PRO A 179 -10.86 -18.09 -8.12
CA PRO A 179 -12.21 -17.50 -8.05
C PRO A 179 -13.29 -18.44 -7.50
N LEU A 180 -13.09 -19.75 -7.61
CA LEU A 180 -14.02 -20.75 -7.12
C LEU A 180 -13.86 -20.98 -5.61
N ALA A 181 -12.66 -20.75 -5.08
CA ALA A 181 -12.24 -21.13 -3.72
C ALA A 181 -12.60 -20.10 -2.63
N ASN A 182 -13.64 -19.30 -2.82
CA ASN A 182 -14.05 -18.31 -1.81
C ASN A 182 -14.45 -19.03 -0.49
N PRO A 183 -13.73 -18.81 0.62
CA PRO A 183 -13.98 -19.52 1.89
C PRO A 183 -15.35 -19.23 2.50
N ALA A 184 -15.93 -18.06 2.23
CA ALA A 184 -17.29 -17.74 2.67
C ALA A 184 -18.38 -18.47 1.86
N ASN A 185 -18.04 -18.94 0.66
CA ASN A 185 -19.01 -19.52 -0.30
C ASN A 185 -20.26 -18.66 -0.52
N PRO A 186 -20.12 -17.41 -0.99
CA PRO A 186 -21.28 -16.54 -1.22
C PRO A 186 -22.22 -17.15 -2.27
N PRO A 187 -23.55 -16.99 -2.09
CA PRO A 187 -24.56 -17.55 -2.99
C PRO A 187 -24.55 -16.90 -4.38
N TYR A 188 -23.96 -15.71 -4.51
CA TYR A 188 -23.91 -14.95 -5.75
C TYR A 188 -22.48 -14.62 -6.17
N ARG A 189 -22.19 -14.61 -7.47
CA ARG A 189 -20.84 -14.32 -7.98
C ARG A 189 -20.83 -13.61 -9.33
N LEU A 190 -19.91 -12.66 -9.49
CA LEU A 190 -19.42 -12.20 -10.79
C LEU A 190 -17.97 -12.66 -10.91
N ILE A 191 -17.71 -13.58 -11.84
CA ILE A 191 -16.38 -14.17 -12.07
C ILE A 191 -15.90 -13.83 -13.47
N GLY A 192 -14.84 -13.04 -13.55
CA GLY A 192 -14.09 -12.86 -14.78
C GLY A 192 -13.17 -14.03 -15.10
N VAL A 193 -13.09 -14.42 -16.38
CA VAL A 193 -12.17 -15.46 -16.84
C VAL A 193 -11.26 -14.96 -17.96
N TYR A 194 -9.98 -15.37 -17.92
CA TYR A 194 -8.96 -14.96 -18.89
C TYR A 194 -9.18 -15.48 -20.33
N LYS A 195 -10.07 -16.48 -20.53
CA LYS A 195 -10.41 -17.04 -21.85
C LYS A 195 -11.89 -17.37 -21.97
N PRO A 196 -12.54 -17.12 -23.12
CA PRO A 196 -13.94 -17.49 -23.33
C PRO A 196 -14.22 -18.99 -23.13
N SER A 197 -13.28 -19.84 -23.58
CA SER A 197 -13.47 -21.30 -23.62
C SER A 197 -13.60 -21.94 -22.23
N VAL A 198 -13.19 -21.25 -21.16
CA VAL A 198 -13.31 -21.78 -19.78
C VAL A 198 -14.59 -21.34 -19.08
N ALA A 199 -15.34 -20.37 -19.63
CA ALA A 199 -16.51 -19.78 -18.96
C ALA A 199 -17.60 -20.82 -18.67
N GLN A 200 -17.91 -21.68 -19.64
CA GLN A 200 -18.89 -22.75 -19.49
C GLN A 200 -18.50 -23.75 -18.40
N THR A 201 -17.23 -24.15 -18.35
CA THR A 201 -16.72 -25.07 -17.33
C THR A 201 -16.83 -24.46 -15.93
N VAL A 202 -16.47 -23.18 -15.78
CA VAL A 202 -16.61 -22.45 -14.51
C VAL A 202 -18.07 -22.41 -14.07
N ALA A 203 -19.00 -22.08 -14.96
CA ALA A 203 -20.44 -22.05 -14.64
C ALA A 203 -20.97 -23.42 -14.19
N ASN A 204 -20.55 -24.52 -14.84
CA ASN A 204 -20.95 -25.86 -14.43
C ASN A 204 -20.39 -26.26 -13.05
N ILE A 205 -19.15 -25.86 -12.74
CA ILE A 205 -18.56 -26.10 -11.41
C ILE A 205 -19.31 -25.30 -10.36
N LEU A 206 -19.63 -24.01 -10.62
CA LEU A 206 -20.41 -23.18 -9.71
C LEU A 206 -21.80 -23.78 -9.42
N ARG A 207 -22.45 -24.36 -10.43
CA ARG A 207 -23.70 -25.11 -10.26
C ARG A 207 -23.53 -26.30 -9.32
N SER A 208 -22.43 -27.05 -9.47
CA SER A 208 -22.10 -28.19 -8.60
C SER A 208 -21.73 -27.77 -7.17
N LEU A 209 -21.25 -26.54 -6.99
CA LEU A 209 -21.00 -25.90 -5.70
C LEU A 209 -22.25 -25.21 -5.12
N GLU A 210 -23.42 -25.42 -5.73
CA GLU A 210 -24.72 -24.89 -5.29
C GLU A 210 -24.79 -23.36 -5.23
N VAL A 211 -24.02 -22.67 -6.08
CA VAL A 211 -24.13 -21.22 -6.26
C VAL A 211 -25.47 -20.91 -6.94
N GLN A 212 -26.21 -19.95 -6.40
CA GLN A 212 -27.60 -19.68 -6.77
C GLN A 212 -27.72 -18.85 -8.06
N HIS A 213 -26.88 -17.81 -8.17
CA HIS A 213 -26.82 -16.94 -9.35
C HIS A 213 -25.37 -16.50 -9.59
N ALA A 214 -24.84 -16.77 -10.78
CA ALA A 214 -23.50 -16.32 -11.14
C ALA A 214 -23.40 -15.87 -12.59
N LEU A 215 -22.57 -14.85 -12.82
CA LEU A 215 -22.17 -14.41 -14.15
C LEU A 215 -20.69 -14.72 -14.34
N VAL A 216 -20.38 -15.55 -15.33
CA VAL A 216 -19.00 -15.82 -15.74
C VAL A 216 -18.72 -15.04 -17.02
N VAL A 217 -17.78 -14.09 -16.97
CA VAL A 217 -17.62 -13.07 -18.00
C VAL A 217 -16.22 -13.08 -18.62
N HIS A 218 -16.15 -12.72 -19.90
CA HIS A 218 -14.90 -12.47 -20.62
C HIS A 218 -15.11 -11.30 -21.60
N GLY A 219 -14.46 -10.16 -21.33
CA GLY A 219 -14.65 -8.92 -22.07
C GLY A 219 -13.46 -8.61 -22.98
N ASN A 220 -13.58 -8.88 -24.29
CA ASN A 220 -12.56 -8.55 -25.30
C ASN A 220 -11.09 -8.78 -24.85
N GLY A 221 -10.79 -9.98 -24.31
CA GLY A 221 -9.46 -10.32 -23.80
C GLY A 221 -9.24 -10.07 -22.31
N LEU A 222 -10.17 -9.39 -21.63
CA LEU A 222 -10.14 -9.11 -20.19
C LEU A 222 -10.92 -10.14 -19.38
N ASP A 223 -10.50 -10.36 -18.14
CA ASP A 223 -11.27 -11.09 -17.13
C ASP A 223 -12.18 -10.15 -16.32
N GLU A 224 -12.90 -9.27 -17.02
CA GLU A 224 -13.91 -8.35 -16.49
C GLU A 224 -14.97 -8.12 -17.59
N ILE A 225 -16.13 -7.55 -17.26
CA ILE A 225 -16.99 -6.92 -18.28
C ILE A 225 -16.25 -5.68 -18.78
N THR A 226 -16.16 -5.48 -20.10
CA THR A 226 -15.35 -4.40 -20.69
C THR A 226 -16.19 -3.31 -21.35
N ASN A 227 -15.66 -2.08 -21.39
CA ASN A 227 -16.11 -1.00 -22.26
C ASN A 227 -15.24 -0.80 -23.52
N THR A 228 -14.31 -1.71 -23.81
CA THR A 228 -13.44 -1.66 -25.01
C THR A 228 -13.92 -2.57 -26.15
N GLY A 229 -15.07 -3.24 -25.98
CA GLY A 229 -15.59 -4.20 -26.95
C GLY A 229 -16.69 -5.08 -26.37
N GLU A 230 -16.96 -6.20 -27.03
CA GLU A 230 -17.98 -7.17 -26.62
C GLU A 230 -17.54 -7.99 -25.41
N THR A 231 -18.51 -8.33 -24.56
CA THR A 231 -18.34 -9.24 -23.43
C THR A 231 -19.20 -10.48 -23.60
N ILE A 232 -18.57 -11.65 -23.53
CA ILE A 232 -19.26 -12.94 -23.48
C ILE A 232 -19.68 -13.18 -22.02
N VAL A 233 -20.95 -13.54 -21.83
CA VAL A 233 -21.52 -13.87 -20.52
C VAL A 233 -22.03 -15.30 -20.54
N VAL A 234 -21.63 -16.08 -19.53
CA VAL A 234 -22.23 -17.37 -19.20
C VAL A 234 -22.89 -17.23 -17.83
N GLU A 235 -24.21 -17.21 -17.83
CA GLU A 235 -25.04 -16.98 -16.64
C GLU A 235 -25.57 -18.30 -16.09
N LEU A 236 -25.28 -18.59 -14.83
CA LEU A 236 -25.93 -19.61 -14.03
C LEU A 236 -27.04 -18.95 -13.22
N LYS A 237 -28.30 -19.31 -13.46
CA LYS A 237 -29.45 -18.80 -12.71
C LYS A 237 -30.52 -19.89 -12.60
N GLU A 238 -31.06 -20.10 -11.39
CA GLU A 238 -32.06 -21.13 -11.13
C GLU A 238 -31.64 -22.53 -11.63
N ASN A 239 -30.38 -22.90 -11.38
CA ASN A 239 -29.78 -24.17 -11.82
C ASN A 239 -29.71 -24.37 -13.36
N LYS A 240 -30.01 -23.33 -14.15
CA LYS A 240 -29.89 -23.31 -15.62
C LYS A 240 -28.71 -22.45 -16.03
N ILE A 241 -28.08 -22.80 -17.15
CA ILE A 241 -26.95 -22.06 -17.69
C ILE A 241 -27.33 -21.52 -19.07
N PHE A 242 -27.11 -20.22 -19.26
CA PHE A 242 -27.36 -19.50 -20.49
C PHE A 242 -26.07 -18.83 -20.97
N SER A 243 -25.91 -18.66 -22.27
CA SER A 243 -24.80 -17.91 -22.83
C SER A 243 -25.31 -16.87 -23.81
N TYR A 244 -24.79 -15.65 -23.68
CA TYR A 244 -25.12 -14.52 -24.53
C TYR A 244 -23.92 -13.57 -24.56
N SER A 245 -24.05 -12.49 -25.31
CA SER A 245 -23.04 -11.43 -25.38
C SER A 245 -23.69 -10.08 -25.18
N ILE A 246 -22.93 -9.17 -24.58
CA ILE A 246 -23.35 -7.79 -24.31
C ILE A 246 -22.30 -6.83 -24.84
N SER A 247 -22.75 -5.68 -25.27
CA SER A 247 -21.91 -4.57 -25.72
C SER A 247 -22.14 -3.32 -24.87
N PRO A 248 -21.13 -2.44 -24.71
CA PRO A 248 -21.28 -1.19 -23.94
C PRO A 248 -22.39 -0.28 -24.46
N ALA A 249 -22.58 -0.28 -25.79
CA ALA A 249 -23.59 0.53 -26.47
C ALA A 249 -25.03 0.19 -26.04
N GLU A 250 -25.30 -1.06 -25.64
CA GLU A 250 -26.61 -1.47 -25.11
C GLU A 250 -26.97 -0.75 -23.80
N PHE A 251 -25.96 -0.25 -23.08
CA PHE A 251 -26.13 0.47 -21.82
C PHE A 251 -25.90 1.99 -21.96
N GLY A 252 -25.75 2.49 -23.20
CA GLY A 252 -25.44 3.88 -23.47
C GLY A 252 -24.04 4.31 -23.02
N ILE A 253 -23.09 3.37 -23.01
CA ILE A 253 -21.68 3.62 -22.69
C ILE A 253 -20.87 3.61 -23.98
N ASP A 254 -20.07 4.66 -24.19
CA ASP A 254 -19.19 4.78 -25.34
C ASP A 254 -18.02 3.77 -25.25
N LEU A 255 -17.54 3.33 -26.42
CA LEU A 255 -16.35 2.49 -26.49
C LEU A 255 -15.12 3.27 -26.05
N ALA A 256 -14.35 2.68 -25.16
CA ALA A 256 -13.07 3.21 -24.70
C ALA A 256 -11.91 2.56 -25.46
N GLU A 257 -10.81 3.29 -25.61
CA GLU A 257 -9.55 2.71 -26.05
C GLU A 257 -8.92 1.90 -24.90
N PRO A 258 -8.21 0.79 -25.20
CA PRO A 258 -7.57 -0.04 -24.17
C PRO A 258 -6.65 0.74 -23.22
N ASP A 259 -5.96 1.76 -23.72
CA ASP A 259 -5.07 2.59 -22.91
C ASP A 259 -5.81 3.48 -21.90
N GLU A 260 -7.07 3.84 -22.15
CA GLU A 260 -7.88 4.68 -21.25
C GLU A 260 -8.31 3.95 -19.97
N ILE A 261 -8.30 2.63 -19.99
CA ILE A 261 -8.65 1.77 -18.84
C ILE A 261 -7.45 1.14 -18.15
N ARG A 262 -6.23 1.55 -18.52
CA ARG A 262 -5.01 1.09 -17.85
C ARG A 262 -4.92 1.58 -16.42
N GLY A 263 -4.34 0.73 -15.59
CA GLY A 263 -3.86 1.10 -14.26
C GLY A 263 -2.34 1.22 -14.24
N GLY A 264 -1.79 1.34 -13.04
CA GLY A 264 -0.34 1.28 -12.86
C GLY A 264 0.04 0.80 -11.47
N GLY A 265 0.88 1.55 -10.77
CA GLY A 265 1.33 1.16 -9.43
C GLY A 265 0.20 1.18 -8.38
N PRO A 266 0.45 0.71 -7.15
CA PRO A 266 -0.54 0.71 -6.07
C PRO A 266 -1.15 2.10 -5.78
N PHE A 267 -0.31 3.15 -5.66
CA PHE A 267 -0.82 4.51 -5.40
C PHE A 267 -1.56 5.11 -6.60
N GLU A 268 -1.22 4.71 -7.83
CA GLU A 268 -1.94 5.13 -9.03
C GLU A 268 -3.33 4.48 -9.09
N ASN A 269 -3.42 3.18 -8.80
CA ASN A 269 -4.71 2.50 -8.64
C ASN A 269 -5.56 3.11 -7.51
N ALA A 270 -4.94 3.53 -6.41
CA ALA A 270 -5.63 4.20 -5.32
C ALA A 270 -6.20 5.57 -5.75
N ARG A 271 -5.45 6.35 -6.54
CA ARG A 271 -5.94 7.61 -7.14
C ARG A 271 -7.10 7.36 -8.12
N ILE A 272 -6.97 6.36 -8.99
CA ILE A 272 -8.05 5.94 -9.91
C ILE A 272 -9.31 5.55 -9.11
N ALA A 273 -9.16 4.74 -8.06
CA ALA A 273 -10.28 4.32 -7.22
C ALA A 273 -10.99 5.53 -6.59
N LEU A 274 -10.26 6.52 -6.07
CA LEU A 274 -10.86 7.75 -5.55
C LEU A 274 -11.58 8.55 -6.64
N SER A 275 -10.97 8.72 -7.80
CA SER A 275 -11.56 9.44 -8.94
C SER A 275 -12.90 8.82 -9.34
N VAL A 276 -12.94 7.50 -9.51
CA VAL A 276 -14.16 6.74 -9.82
C VAL A 276 -15.21 6.88 -8.72
N LEU A 277 -14.84 6.70 -7.46
CA LEU A 277 -15.78 6.74 -6.33
C LEU A 277 -16.29 8.16 -6.02
N ARG A 278 -15.59 9.21 -6.47
CA ARG A 278 -16.06 10.59 -6.49
C ARG A 278 -17.03 10.88 -7.64
N GLY A 279 -17.14 9.98 -8.61
CA GLY A 279 -17.97 10.16 -9.79
C GLY A 279 -17.36 11.07 -10.86
N GLU A 280 -16.03 11.21 -10.88
CA GLU A 280 -15.35 11.89 -11.98
C GLU A 280 -15.59 11.12 -13.29
N SER A 281 -16.16 11.79 -14.29
CA SER A 281 -16.52 11.16 -15.55
C SER A 281 -15.27 10.80 -16.34
N ASN A 282 -15.07 9.51 -16.58
CA ASN A 282 -14.00 8.95 -17.40
C ASN A 282 -14.32 7.48 -17.77
N PRO A 283 -13.64 6.89 -18.76
CA PRO A 283 -13.85 5.49 -19.15
C PRO A 283 -13.66 4.46 -18.03
N LYS A 284 -12.86 4.76 -17.00
CA LYS A 284 -12.64 3.88 -15.85
C LYS A 284 -13.87 3.82 -14.94
N LEU A 285 -14.62 4.93 -14.82
CA LEU A 285 -15.92 4.95 -14.13
C LEU A 285 -16.92 4.06 -14.85
N ASP A 286 -17.05 4.16 -16.16
CA ASP A 286 -18.00 3.34 -16.93
C ASP A 286 -17.67 1.84 -16.83
N LEU A 287 -16.39 1.49 -16.88
CA LEU A 287 -15.94 0.11 -16.66
C LEU A 287 -16.33 -0.42 -15.27
N VAL A 288 -16.19 0.40 -14.22
CA VAL A 288 -16.63 0.03 -12.87
C VAL A 288 -18.15 -0.09 -12.78
N LEU A 289 -18.90 0.80 -13.46
CA LEU A 289 -20.37 0.74 -13.47
C LEU A 289 -20.90 -0.52 -14.15
N LEU A 290 -20.29 -0.96 -15.26
CA LEU A 290 -20.62 -2.22 -15.94
C LEU A 290 -20.47 -3.41 -14.98
N ASN A 291 -19.31 -3.54 -14.34
CA ASN A 291 -19.03 -4.66 -13.43
C ASN A 291 -19.84 -4.59 -12.13
N ALA A 292 -19.99 -3.41 -11.53
CA ALA A 292 -20.82 -3.22 -10.34
C ALA A 292 -22.30 -3.49 -10.63
N GLY A 293 -22.80 -3.05 -11.79
CA GLY A 293 -24.18 -3.27 -12.21
C GLY A 293 -24.48 -4.75 -12.46
N ALA A 294 -23.59 -5.46 -13.14
CA ALA A 294 -23.71 -6.90 -13.32
C ALA A 294 -23.62 -7.68 -12.00
N ALA A 295 -22.74 -7.26 -11.08
CA ALA A 295 -22.67 -7.85 -9.74
C ALA A 295 -23.95 -7.61 -8.92
N LEU A 296 -24.58 -6.45 -9.04
CA LEU A 296 -25.89 -6.16 -8.42
C LEU A 296 -27.01 -7.00 -9.02
N TYR A 297 -27.02 -7.19 -10.34
CA TYR A 297 -27.94 -8.12 -11.00
C TYR A 297 -27.73 -9.56 -10.51
N ALA A 298 -26.48 -10.04 -10.45
CA ALA A 298 -26.14 -11.36 -9.91
C ALA A 298 -26.59 -11.51 -8.45
N ALA A 299 -26.48 -10.44 -7.66
CA ALA A 299 -26.93 -10.39 -6.27
C ALA A 299 -28.46 -10.31 -6.10
N ASN A 300 -29.24 -10.38 -7.19
CA ASN A 300 -30.69 -10.20 -7.21
C ASN A 300 -31.16 -8.85 -6.63
N MET A 301 -30.32 -7.81 -6.75
CA MET A 301 -30.64 -6.43 -6.36
C MET A 301 -31.22 -5.62 -7.52
N ALA A 302 -31.23 -6.17 -8.73
CA ALA A 302 -31.75 -5.57 -9.96
C ALA A 302 -32.41 -6.66 -10.82
N GLU A 303 -33.38 -6.30 -11.66
CA GLU A 303 -34.05 -7.22 -12.58
C GLU A 303 -33.18 -7.60 -13.79
N ASN A 304 -32.25 -6.72 -14.17
CA ASN A 304 -31.30 -6.91 -15.28
C ASN A 304 -30.03 -6.06 -15.07
N ILE A 305 -29.02 -6.27 -15.93
CA ILE A 305 -27.74 -5.55 -15.87
C ILE A 305 -27.91 -4.03 -16.03
N GLU A 306 -28.81 -3.58 -16.92
CA GLU A 306 -29.04 -2.14 -17.16
C GLU A 306 -29.57 -1.44 -15.88
N GLU A 307 -30.52 -2.05 -15.19
CA GLU A 307 -30.99 -1.56 -13.89
C GLU A 307 -29.90 -1.61 -12.83
N GLY A 308 -29.09 -2.67 -12.80
CA GLY A 308 -27.92 -2.77 -11.93
C GLY A 308 -26.96 -1.60 -12.13
N ILE A 309 -26.68 -1.23 -13.38
CA ILE A 309 -25.84 -0.07 -13.74
C ILE A 309 -26.47 1.23 -13.21
N LYS A 310 -27.79 1.39 -13.34
CA LYS A 310 -28.51 2.57 -12.81
C LYS A 310 -28.38 2.67 -11.28
N ILE A 311 -28.49 1.55 -10.56
CA ILE A 311 -28.30 1.48 -9.10
C ILE A 311 -26.85 1.82 -8.72
N ALA A 312 -25.87 1.22 -9.40
CA ALA A 312 -24.45 1.51 -9.19
C ALA A 312 -24.13 2.99 -9.41
N ARG A 313 -24.64 3.57 -10.51
CA ARG A 313 -24.48 4.99 -10.84
C ARG A 313 -25.08 5.89 -9.77
N LYS A 314 -26.26 5.55 -9.25
CA LYS A 314 -26.89 6.27 -8.12
C LYS A 314 -26.03 6.20 -6.85
N ALA A 315 -25.39 5.06 -6.55
CA ALA A 315 -24.51 4.91 -5.39
C ALA A 315 -23.26 5.79 -5.49
N ILE A 316 -22.69 5.96 -6.69
CA ILE A 316 -21.56 6.86 -6.94
C ILE A 316 -21.99 8.33 -6.86
N ILE A 317 -23.01 8.75 -7.63
CA ILE A 317 -23.45 10.16 -7.71
C ILE A 317 -23.92 10.68 -6.34
N SER A 318 -24.55 9.84 -5.52
CA SER A 318 -24.97 10.22 -4.17
C SER A 318 -23.81 10.31 -3.16
N GLY A 319 -22.58 9.99 -3.55
CA GLY A 319 -21.41 9.93 -2.67
C GLY A 319 -21.39 8.73 -1.72
N LYS A 320 -22.38 7.84 -1.77
CA LYS A 320 -22.45 6.64 -0.91
C LYS A 320 -21.27 5.70 -1.14
N ALA A 321 -20.81 5.55 -2.38
CA ALA A 321 -19.67 4.70 -2.70
C ALA A 321 -18.37 5.18 -2.04
N LEU A 322 -18.07 6.48 -2.12
CA LEU A 322 -16.92 7.07 -1.41
C LEU A 322 -17.08 6.99 0.11
N SER A 323 -18.28 7.24 0.63
CA SER A 323 -18.57 7.10 2.06
C SER A 323 -18.39 5.66 2.54
N LYS A 324 -18.73 4.66 1.72
CA LYS A 324 -18.51 3.24 2.03
C LYS A 324 -17.03 2.91 2.11
N LEU A 325 -16.21 3.39 1.18
CA LEU A 325 -14.75 3.24 1.25
C LEU A 325 -14.18 3.85 2.54
N LYS A 326 -14.54 5.10 2.87
CA LYS A 326 -14.07 5.79 4.08
C LYS A 326 -14.52 5.07 5.36
N GLY A 327 -15.80 4.68 5.43
CA GLY A 327 -16.35 3.94 6.56
C GLY A 327 -15.68 2.59 6.75
N PHE A 328 -15.45 1.85 5.66
CA PHE A 328 -14.74 0.57 5.68
C PHE A 328 -13.28 0.75 6.13
N HIS A 329 -12.56 1.73 5.58
CA HIS A 329 -11.21 2.07 6.01
C HIS A 329 -11.13 2.32 7.52
N SER A 330 -12.00 3.18 8.07
CA SER A 330 -12.04 3.47 9.51
C SER A 330 -12.43 2.24 10.33
N PHE A 331 -13.40 1.45 9.86
CA PHE A 331 -13.86 0.24 10.56
C PHE A 331 -12.74 -0.80 10.68
N VAL A 332 -12.11 -1.15 9.57
CA VAL A 332 -11.02 -2.14 9.50
C VAL A 332 -9.80 -1.69 10.31
N ASN A 333 -9.42 -0.40 10.26
CA ASN A 333 -8.30 0.10 11.06
C ASN A 333 -8.56 -0.01 12.57
N ARG A 334 -9.81 0.19 13.04
CA ARG A 334 -10.14 -0.07 14.45
C ARG A 334 -9.98 -1.54 14.83
N LEU A 335 -10.45 -2.45 13.97
CA LEU A 335 -10.27 -3.89 14.19
C LEU A 335 -8.80 -4.30 14.20
N GLU A 336 -7.98 -3.71 13.33
CA GLU A 336 -6.55 -3.97 13.32
C GLU A 336 -5.87 -3.49 14.60
N VAL A 337 -6.28 -2.33 15.15
CA VAL A 337 -5.80 -1.89 16.47
C VAL A 337 -6.21 -2.87 17.57
N GLU A 338 -7.44 -3.36 17.58
CA GLU A 338 -7.90 -4.40 18.52
C GLU A 338 -7.04 -5.68 18.40
N ARG A 339 -6.80 -6.14 17.18
CA ARG A 339 -5.97 -7.32 16.89
C ARG A 339 -4.55 -7.12 17.39
N GLN A 340 -3.87 -6.06 16.97
CA GLN A 340 -2.47 -5.78 17.29
C GLN A 340 -2.19 -5.59 18.78
N ARG A 341 -3.18 -5.15 19.57
CA ARG A 341 -3.07 -5.06 21.03
C ARG A 341 -2.91 -6.41 21.71
N THR A 342 -3.46 -7.47 21.12
CA THR A 342 -3.45 -8.83 21.69
C THR A 342 -2.46 -9.77 21.00
N MET A 343 -1.92 -9.38 19.83
CA MET A 343 -0.89 -10.14 19.12
C MET A 343 0.40 -10.31 19.92
N SER A 344 1.08 -11.44 19.70
CA SER A 344 2.45 -11.64 20.17
C SER A 344 3.41 -10.64 19.53
N ILE A 345 4.49 -10.27 20.22
CA ILE A 345 5.48 -9.32 19.70
C ILE A 345 6.15 -9.84 18.42
N ALA A 346 6.43 -11.14 18.35
CA ALA A 346 7.01 -11.77 17.16
C ALA A 346 6.10 -11.67 15.92
N SER A 347 4.78 -11.74 16.10
CA SER A 347 3.83 -11.57 14.99
C SER A 347 3.60 -10.10 14.67
N LEU A 348 3.47 -9.23 15.68
CA LEU A 348 3.25 -7.79 15.50
C LEU A 348 4.40 -7.14 14.70
N ARG A 349 5.64 -7.57 14.92
CA ARG A 349 6.81 -7.07 14.16
C ARG A 349 6.83 -7.44 12.68
N LYS A 350 5.95 -8.35 12.24
CA LYS A 350 5.82 -8.76 10.83
C LYS A 350 4.68 -8.03 10.11
N THR A 351 3.95 -7.16 10.81
CA THR A 351 2.83 -6.38 10.26
C THR A 351 3.17 -4.90 10.25
N VAL A 352 2.34 -4.12 9.53
CA VAL A 352 2.38 -2.66 9.61
C VAL A 352 1.68 -2.24 10.90
N ILE A 353 2.45 -1.77 11.89
CA ILE A 353 1.92 -1.43 13.21
C ILE A 353 1.10 -0.13 13.13
N CYS A 354 -0.15 -0.18 13.59
CA CYS A 354 -1.01 1.00 13.71
C CYS A 354 -0.43 1.98 14.74
N PRO A 355 -0.51 3.31 14.54
CA PRO A 355 0.02 4.31 15.47
C PRO A 355 -0.46 4.11 16.91
N GLU A 356 -1.75 3.80 17.12
CA GLU A 356 -2.33 3.55 18.42
C GLU A 356 -1.78 2.28 19.09
N SER A 357 -1.56 1.23 18.31
CA SER A 357 -0.94 -0.02 18.77
C SER A 357 0.54 0.19 19.07
N LEU A 358 1.24 1.00 18.28
CA LEU A 358 2.64 1.33 18.47
C LEU A 358 2.87 2.02 19.81
N VAL A 359 2.06 3.03 20.13
CA VAL A 359 2.11 3.73 21.42
C VAL A 359 1.75 2.79 22.57
N TYR A 360 0.76 1.91 22.39
CA TYR A 360 0.35 0.96 23.42
C TYR A 360 1.39 -0.15 23.69
N ARG A 361 2.11 -0.61 22.65
CA ARG A 361 3.04 -1.74 22.70
C ARG A 361 4.52 -1.33 22.71
N CYS A 362 4.83 -0.03 22.80
CA CYS A 362 6.20 0.48 22.62
C CYS A 362 7.20 -0.15 23.60
N THR A 363 6.83 -0.33 24.87
CA THR A 363 7.70 -0.93 25.90
C THR A 363 8.05 -2.37 25.55
N ASP A 364 7.06 -3.21 25.26
CA ASP A 364 7.26 -4.62 24.91
C ASP A 364 8.11 -4.76 23.63
N LEU A 365 7.79 -3.97 22.61
CA LEU A 365 8.53 -3.94 21.34
C LEU A 365 9.98 -3.56 21.58
N THR A 366 10.22 -2.51 22.37
CA THR A 366 11.56 -2.01 22.69
C THR A 366 12.41 -3.07 23.37
N VAL A 367 11.87 -3.75 24.39
CA VAL A 367 12.60 -4.78 25.13
C VAL A 367 13.01 -5.93 24.21
N GLU A 368 12.09 -6.45 23.42
CA GLU A 368 12.37 -7.61 22.55
C GLU A 368 13.31 -7.25 21.39
N MET A 369 13.11 -6.09 20.76
CA MET A 369 13.97 -5.65 19.66
C MET A 369 15.38 -5.32 20.13
N ALA A 370 15.53 -4.65 21.29
CA ALA A 370 16.84 -4.37 21.85
C ALA A 370 17.61 -5.66 22.18
N LYS A 371 16.95 -6.68 22.75
CA LYS A 371 17.58 -8.00 22.99
C LYS A 371 18.09 -8.63 21.69
N GLU A 372 17.31 -8.59 20.62
CA GLU A 372 17.70 -9.16 19.33
C GLU A 372 18.89 -8.40 18.70
N ILE A 373 18.85 -7.07 18.73
CA ILE A 373 19.93 -6.24 18.21
C ILE A 373 21.25 -6.49 18.96
N MET A 374 21.19 -6.66 20.28
CA MET A 374 22.35 -6.93 21.14
C MET A 374 23.07 -8.26 20.84
N ILE A 375 22.47 -9.16 20.05
CA ILE A 375 23.10 -10.45 19.68
C ILE A 375 24.36 -10.23 18.84
N SER A 376 24.42 -9.14 18.06
CA SER A 376 25.56 -8.83 17.19
C SER A 376 26.41 -7.69 17.76
N GLU A 377 27.73 -7.76 17.56
CA GLU A 377 28.65 -6.69 17.98
C GLU A 377 28.30 -5.36 17.31
N ARG A 378 28.00 -5.38 16.00
CA ARG A 378 27.55 -4.21 15.24
C ARG A 378 26.26 -3.62 15.83
N GLY A 379 25.30 -4.46 16.18
CA GLY A 379 24.05 -4.03 16.80
C GLY A 379 24.26 -3.42 18.18
N ALA A 380 25.11 -4.02 19.02
CA ALA A 380 25.47 -3.47 20.33
C ALA A 380 26.13 -2.10 20.22
N GLN A 381 27.00 -1.88 19.23
CA GLN A 381 27.61 -0.58 18.95
C GLN A 381 26.57 0.47 18.54
N LEU A 382 25.62 0.11 17.65
CA LEU A 382 24.55 1.01 17.24
C LEU A 382 23.64 1.40 18.42
N LEU A 383 23.26 0.44 19.27
CA LEU A 383 22.47 0.72 20.48
C LEU A 383 23.20 1.63 21.46
N LYS A 384 24.52 1.45 21.62
CA LYS A 384 25.33 2.28 22.52
C LYS A 384 25.28 3.76 22.14
N GLY A 385 25.19 4.08 20.85
CA GLY A 385 25.11 5.44 20.31
C GLY A 385 23.72 6.09 20.38
N LEU A 386 22.69 5.37 20.84
CA LEU A 386 21.34 5.91 21.01
C LEU A 386 21.18 6.64 22.36
N ASP A 387 20.31 7.64 22.41
CA ASP A 387 19.97 8.37 23.64
C ASP A 387 19.33 7.43 24.68
N ASP A 388 19.83 7.45 25.92
CA ASP A 388 19.37 6.53 26.98
C ASP A 388 17.88 6.73 27.32
N ASN A 389 17.33 7.92 27.07
CA ASN A 389 15.92 8.20 27.35
C ASN A 389 14.97 7.43 26.42
N LEU A 390 15.43 6.99 25.24
CA LEU A 390 14.65 6.11 24.36
C LEU A 390 14.27 4.79 25.05
N PHE A 391 15.09 4.32 25.98
CA PHE A 391 14.86 3.09 26.74
C PHE A 391 14.21 3.34 28.10
N LYS A 392 14.48 4.49 28.74
CA LYS A 392 13.84 4.88 30.00
C LYS A 392 12.37 5.24 29.82
N SER A 393 12.01 5.81 28.69
CA SER A 393 10.63 6.18 28.34
C SER A 393 10.36 5.89 26.87
N PRO A 394 10.14 4.60 26.52
CA PRO A 394 9.95 4.18 25.14
C PRO A 394 8.74 4.83 24.49
N GLY A 395 8.91 5.29 23.24
CA GLY A 395 7.84 5.87 22.44
C GLY A 395 7.88 5.37 20.99
N ALA A 396 7.09 6.02 20.13
CA ALA A 396 7.08 5.71 18.70
C ALA A 396 8.48 5.82 18.07
N LEU A 397 9.21 6.90 18.39
CA LEU A 397 10.59 7.11 17.93
C LEU A 397 11.52 5.93 18.27
N THR A 398 11.44 5.39 19.50
CA THR A 398 12.25 4.23 19.92
C THR A 398 12.02 3.04 19.00
N VAL A 399 10.76 2.67 18.76
CA VAL A 399 10.43 1.51 17.93
C VAL A 399 10.84 1.72 16.47
N ILE A 400 10.66 2.92 15.92
CA ILE A 400 11.09 3.25 14.55
C ILE A 400 12.62 3.07 14.42
N ILE A 401 13.39 3.61 15.36
CA ILE A 401 14.85 3.48 15.37
C ILE A 401 15.30 2.03 15.47
N LEU A 402 14.72 1.25 16.40
CA LEU A 402 15.09 -0.15 16.57
C LEU A 402 14.71 -0.99 15.33
N THR A 403 13.60 -0.65 14.67
CA THR A 403 13.19 -1.29 13.41
C THR A 403 14.22 -1.01 12.32
N LYS A 404 14.67 0.25 12.20
CA LYS A 404 15.72 0.64 11.27
C LYS A 404 17.04 -0.07 11.54
N ILE A 405 17.46 -0.20 12.80
CA ILE A 405 18.69 -0.93 13.16
C ILE A 405 18.59 -2.41 12.76
N LEU A 406 17.49 -3.08 13.09
CA LEU A 406 17.27 -4.49 12.70
C LEU A 406 17.36 -4.66 11.19
N ARG A 407 16.77 -3.73 10.43
CA ARG A 407 16.86 -3.72 8.98
C ARG A 407 18.31 -3.61 8.48
N LEU A 408 19.06 -2.64 8.98
CA LEU A 408 20.49 -2.45 8.68
C LEU A 408 21.36 -3.67 9.04
N LEU A 409 20.97 -4.46 10.04
CA LEU A 409 21.65 -5.70 10.43
C LEU A 409 21.27 -6.88 9.53
N SER A 410 20.02 -6.93 9.05
CA SER A 410 19.53 -8.01 8.18
C SER A 410 19.96 -7.86 6.72
N GLU A 411 20.08 -6.62 6.24
CA GLU A 411 20.44 -6.33 4.85
C GLU A 411 21.95 -6.50 4.68
N ARG A 412 22.35 -7.52 3.89
CA ARG A 412 23.75 -7.67 3.44
C ARG A 412 24.02 -6.59 2.37
N LYS A 413 24.27 -5.35 2.83
CA LYS A 413 24.30 -4.10 2.05
C LYS A 413 22.92 -3.75 1.51
N LEU A 414 22.48 -2.51 1.73
CA LEU A 414 21.37 -1.91 0.98
C LEU A 414 21.65 -2.15 -0.51
N ASN A 415 20.92 -3.07 -1.13
CA ASN A 415 21.03 -3.41 -2.55
C ASN A 415 20.45 -2.24 -3.36
N ILE A 416 21.19 -1.13 -3.43
CA ILE A 416 21.01 -0.18 -4.52
C ILE A 416 21.36 -0.97 -5.76
N HIS A 417 20.38 -1.21 -6.64
CA HIS A 417 20.67 -1.79 -7.95
C HIS A 417 21.81 -1.01 -8.58
N SER A 418 22.83 -1.74 -9.04
CA SER A 418 24.13 -1.25 -9.50
C SER A 418 24.08 -0.42 -10.79
N GLN A 419 23.00 0.32 -11.04
CA GLN A 419 22.76 1.12 -12.23
C GLN A 419 22.52 2.62 -11.95
N SER A 420 22.42 3.09 -10.71
CA SER A 420 22.07 4.50 -10.41
C SER A 420 23.04 5.19 -9.43
N ARG A 421 24.34 5.28 -9.76
CA ARG A 421 25.15 6.36 -9.17
C ARG A 421 24.67 7.67 -9.80
N PHE A 422 23.91 8.45 -9.04
CA PHE A 422 23.43 9.74 -9.51
C PHE A 422 24.49 10.80 -9.28
N ASN A 423 25.22 11.19 -10.34
CA ASN A 423 26.22 12.27 -10.29
C ASN A 423 25.61 13.68 -10.44
N ARG A 424 24.29 13.83 -10.30
CA ARG A 424 23.58 15.11 -10.39
C ARG A 424 23.16 15.54 -8.98
N HIS A 425 23.85 16.54 -8.45
CA HIS A 425 23.46 17.28 -7.25
C HIS A 425 22.79 18.60 -7.63
N ALA A 426 22.11 19.24 -6.68
CA ALA A 426 21.59 20.59 -6.90
C ALA A 426 22.72 21.57 -7.22
N ARG A 427 22.40 22.65 -7.94
CA ARG A 427 23.39 23.70 -8.28
C ARG A 427 23.86 24.50 -7.07
N ARG A 428 23.14 24.43 -5.95
CA ARG A 428 23.36 25.18 -4.72
C ARG A 428 23.14 24.27 -3.52
N LYS A 429 23.78 24.60 -2.40
CA LYS A 429 23.55 23.97 -1.11
C LYS A 429 22.18 24.37 -0.54
N MET A 430 21.63 23.55 0.37
CA MET A 430 20.37 23.85 1.06
C MET A 430 20.48 25.16 1.85
N SER A 431 21.58 25.37 2.56
CA SER A 431 21.81 26.60 3.32
C SER A 431 21.90 27.85 2.45
N ASP A 432 22.49 27.74 1.26
CA ASP A 432 22.58 28.86 0.31
C ASP A 432 21.22 29.16 -0.32
N ALA A 433 20.39 28.14 -0.59
CA ALA A 433 19.04 28.32 -1.08
C ALA A 433 18.17 29.08 -0.05
N ILE A 434 18.20 28.65 1.21
CA ILE A 434 17.49 29.30 2.32
C ILE A 434 17.91 30.76 2.47
N LEU A 435 19.22 31.05 2.48
CA LEU A 435 19.73 32.43 2.59
C LEU A 435 19.35 33.32 1.41
N SER A 436 19.20 32.74 0.22
CA SER A 436 18.86 33.46 -1.00
C SER A 436 17.36 33.69 -1.19
N ALA A 437 16.52 33.11 -0.32
CA ALA A 437 15.08 33.17 -0.44
C ALA A 437 14.55 34.61 -0.24
N GLU A 438 13.51 34.96 -1.00
CA GLU A 438 12.75 36.18 -0.76
C GLU A 438 11.82 35.93 0.44
N GLY A 439 12.16 36.49 1.61
CA GLY A 439 11.41 36.28 2.84
C GLY A 439 11.71 34.93 3.50
N LEU A 440 10.69 34.25 4.02
CA LEU A 440 10.82 32.93 4.64
C LEU A 440 10.95 31.84 3.57
N ALA A 441 12.04 31.05 3.60
CA ALA A 441 12.24 29.97 2.65
C ALA A 441 11.23 28.82 2.87
N ILE A 442 10.70 28.24 1.78
CA ILE A 442 9.73 27.14 1.85
C ILE A 442 10.35 25.84 1.33
N LEU A 443 10.45 24.85 2.22
CA LEU A 443 10.86 23.50 1.89
C LEU A 443 9.62 22.61 1.78
N GLY A 444 9.37 22.06 0.59
CA GLY A 444 8.21 21.20 0.34
C GLY A 444 8.50 19.75 0.66
N GLU A 445 7.70 19.09 1.50
CA GLU A 445 7.88 17.68 1.84
C GLU A 445 6.95 16.77 1.02
N PHE A 446 7.46 15.66 0.51
CA PHE A 446 6.67 14.57 -0.07
C PHE A 446 6.71 13.32 0.80
N LYS A 447 5.55 12.70 1.02
CA LYS A 447 5.41 11.45 1.77
C LYS A 447 4.26 10.60 1.24
N ASN A 448 4.52 9.31 1.12
CA ASN A 448 3.56 8.30 0.67
C ASN A 448 2.48 8.01 1.72
N ARG A 449 2.81 8.19 3.01
CA ARG A 449 1.88 7.98 4.11
C ARG A 449 2.01 9.07 5.16
N ILE A 450 0.89 9.38 5.81
CA ILE A 450 0.82 10.28 6.96
C ILE A 450 0.33 9.46 8.16
N PRO A 451 1.22 8.89 8.99
CA PRO A 451 0.82 8.03 10.10
C PRO A 451 -0.14 8.69 11.09
N SER A 452 -0.06 10.01 11.26
CA SER A 452 -0.96 10.76 12.14
C SER A 452 -2.35 11.02 11.54
N SER A 453 -2.58 10.70 10.26
CA SER A 453 -3.88 10.86 9.63
C SER A 453 -4.80 9.72 10.05
N LYS A 454 -5.95 10.07 10.64
CA LYS A 454 -7.05 9.12 10.88
C LYS A 454 -7.89 8.90 9.62
N ASP A 455 -7.83 9.85 8.70
CA ASP A 455 -8.58 9.82 7.47
C ASP A 455 -7.81 9.08 6.38
N LEU A 456 -8.57 8.51 5.44
CA LEU A 456 -8.05 7.95 4.21
C LEU A 456 -7.18 8.98 3.48
N TYR A 457 -5.89 8.67 3.36
CA TYR A 457 -4.91 9.50 2.66
C TYR A 457 -4.31 8.71 1.50
N ILE A 458 -4.38 9.30 0.30
CA ILE A 458 -3.71 8.80 -0.89
C ILE A 458 -2.83 9.94 -1.40
N PRO A 459 -1.51 9.72 -1.55
CA PRO A 459 -0.60 10.77 -1.96
C PRO A 459 -0.93 11.25 -3.39
N PRO A 460 -0.82 12.57 -3.66
CA PRO A 460 -0.84 13.09 -5.01
C PRO A 460 0.19 12.41 -5.92
N GLU A 461 0.02 12.58 -7.23
CA GLU A 461 0.98 12.02 -8.19
C GLU A 461 2.36 12.69 -8.02
N PRO A 462 3.46 11.93 -7.90
CA PRO A 462 4.79 12.50 -7.69
C PRO A 462 5.21 13.51 -8.77
N SER A 463 4.88 13.29 -10.05
CA SER A 463 5.22 14.24 -11.12
C SER A 463 4.53 15.58 -10.92
N LEU A 464 3.24 15.57 -10.57
CA LEU A 464 2.49 16.78 -10.26
C LEU A 464 3.14 17.57 -9.12
N ILE A 465 3.55 16.90 -8.03
CA ILE A 465 4.19 17.61 -6.91
C ILE A 465 5.56 18.18 -7.30
N ALA A 466 6.36 17.44 -8.10
CA ALA A 466 7.62 17.95 -8.62
C ALA A 466 7.41 19.24 -9.44
N GLU A 467 6.45 19.23 -10.37
CA GLU A 467 6.10 20.37 -11.21
C GLU A 467 5.57 21.56 -10.38
N LEU A 468 4.70 21.31 -9.40
CA LEU A 468 4.18 22.36 -8.53
C LEU A 468 5.30 22.98 -7.67
N TYR A 469 6.18 22.18 -7.10
CA TYR A 469 7.28 22.71 -6.27
C TYR A 469 8.25 23.57 -7.09
N GLU A 470 8.55 23.15 -8.33
CA GLU A 470 9.40 23.94 -9.23
C GLU A 470 8.70 25.21 -9.74
N SER A 471 7.46 25.11 -10.22
CA SER A 471 6.72 26.24 -10.81
C SER A 471 6.37 27.34 -9.81
N TYR A 472 6.10 26.97 -8.56
CA TYR A 472 5.88 27.96 -7.48
C TYR A 472 7.19 28.45 -6.87
N GLY A 473 8.34 27.90 -7.26
CA GLY A 473 9.67 28.34 -6.81
C GLY A 473 9.90 28.09 -5.33
N LEU A 474 9.71 26.84 -4.88
CA LEU A 474 10.11 26.41 -3.54
C LEU A 474 11.63 26.33 -3.44
N ASP A 475 12.16 26.62 -2.24
CA ASP A 475 13.60 26.77 -2.00
C ASP A 475 14.31 25.43 -1.75
N GLY A 476 13.54 24.38 -1.46
CA GLY A 476 14.05 23.02 -1.35
C GLY A 476 12.93 21.99 -1.23
N MET A 477 13.31 20.72 -1.29
CA MET A 477 12.39 19.60 -1.17
C MET A 477 12.87 18.62 -0.11
N SER A 478 11.95 18.05 0.66
CA SER A 478 12.20 16.89 1.50
C SER A 478 11.43 15.70 1.00
N VAL A 479 12.08 14.53 0.95
CA VAL A 479 11.42 13.27 0.59
C VAL A 479 11.60 12.31 1.74
N ILE A 480 10.48 11.84 2.31
CA ILE A 480 10.52 10.81 3.35
C ILE A 480 10.79 9.45 2.69
N VAL A 481 11.90 8.82 3.08
CA VAL A 481 12.38 7.54 2.53
C VAL A 481 12.28 6.37 3.50
N GLU A 482 11.76 6.60 4.71
CA GLU A 482 11.51 5.55 5.71
C GLU A 482 10.39 4.61 5.24
N GLU A 483 10.68 3.32 5.14
CA GLU A 483 9.82 2.38 4.42
C GLU A 483 8.71 1.74 5.27
N ASP A 484 8.95 1.50 6.56
CA ASP A 484 8.10 0.62 7.36
C ASP A 484 6.86 1.37 7.90
N PHE A 485 7.03 2.62 8.31
CA PHE A 485 5.97 3.46 8.87
C PHE A 485 5.45 4.50 7.88
N PHE A 486 6.32 5.05 7.02
CA PHE A 486 5.95 6.11 6.06
C PHE A 486 5.78 5.62 4.61
N PHE A 487 6.06 4.34 4.33
CA PHE A 487 6.03 3.76 2.99
C PHE A 487 6.91 4.52 2.00
N GLY A 488 8.02 5.08 2.48
CA GLY A 488 9.07 5.67 1.68
C GLY A 488 9.75 4.63 0.78
N ASP A 489 10.38 5.12 -0.27
CA ASP A 489 11.11 4.32 -1.25
C ASP A 489 12.32 5.13 -1.74
N PRO A 490 13.55 4.63 -1.61
CA PRO A 490 14.72 5.29 -2.19
C PRO A 490 14.59 5.58 -3.69
N ASN A 491 13.86 4.76 -4.46
CA ASN A 491 13.63 5.02 -5.88
C ASN A 491 12.75 6.27 -6.11
N LEU A 492 11.85 6.57 -5.18
CA LEU A 492 11.06 7.80 -5.22
C LEU A 492 11.96 9.03 -5.03
N PHE A 493 13.00 8.92 -4.18
CA PHE A 493 14.00 9.98 -4.03
C PHE A 493 14.70 10.24 -5.37
N THR A 494 15.19 9.19 -6.04
CA THR A 494 15.82 9.29 -7.36
C THR A 494 14.88 9.88 -8.41
N PHE A 495 13.61 9.47 -8.41
CA PHE A 495 12.59 10.03 -9.31
C PHE A 495 12.45 11.54 -9.17
N PHE A 496 12.40 12.08 -7.94
CA PHE A 496 12.34 13.52 -7.75
C PHE A 496 13.65 14.19 -8.18
N ARG A 497 14.80 13.61 -7.83
CA ARG A 497 16.12 14.16 -8.19
C ARG A 497 16.30 14.31 -9.71
N GLU A 498 15.70 13.41 -10.49
CA GLU A 498 15.69 13.48 -11.96
C GLU A 498 14.89 14.65 -12.52
N LYS A 499 13.84 15.08 -11.80
CA LYS A 499 12.85 16.05 -12.28
C LYS A 499 13.06 17.47 -11.77
N ILE A 500 13.59 17.63 -10.56
CA ILE A 500 13.79 18.96 -9.94
C ILE A 500 15.28 19.26 -9.77
N ASP A 501 15.66 20.54 -9.79
CA ASP A 501 17.05 21.00 -9.58
C ASP A 501 17.27 21.70 -8.22
N ILE A 502 16.22 21.89 -7.42
CA ILE A 502 16.31 22.48 -6.08
C ILE A 502 16.97 21.50 -5.08
N PRO A 503 17.57 22.00 -3.98
CA PRO A 503 18.19 21.13 -2.97
C PRO A 503 17.21 20.13 -2.36
N MET A 504 17.65 18.89 -2.18
CA MET A 504 16.83 17.77 -1.68
C MET A 504 17.35 17.20 -0.36
N LEU A 505 16.46 17.16 0.63
CA LEU A 505 16.64 16.52 1.94
C LEU A 505 16.22 15.06 1.88
N PHE A 506 17.18 14.15 2.11
CA PHE A 506 16.93 12.73 2.36
C PHE A 506 16.46 12.55 3.80
N LYS A 507 15.14 12.48 4.00
CA LYS A 507 14.51 12.44 5.32
C LYS A 507 14.28 11.00 5.78
N ASP A 508 15.25 10.48 6.53
CA ASP A 508 15.21 9.17 7.19
C ASP A 508 15.55 9.29 8.68
N PHE A 509 15.35 8.22 9.44
CA PHE A 509 15.82 8.09 10.82
C PHE A 509 17.27 7.59 10.81
N ILE A 510 18.21 8.52 10.67
CA ILE A 510 19.63 8.21 10.49
C ILE A 510 20.28 7.82 11.82
N VAL A 511 20.79 6.58 11.87
CA VAL A 511 21.52 6.03 13.01
C VAL A 511 22.87 5.44 12.60
N SER A 512 23.17 5.37 11.29
CA SER A 512 24.42 4.85 10.74
C SER A 512 24.96 5.64 9.55
N GLU A 513 26.28 5.68 9.45
CA GLU A 513 27.10 6.17 8.35
C GLU A 513 26.76 5.49 7.01
N GLU A 514 26.29 4.24 7.04
CA GLU A 514 25.86 3.54 5.83
C GLU A 514 24.67 4.26 5.17
N GLN A 515 23.72 4.75 5.95
CA GLN A 515 22.57 5.52 5.42
C GLN A 515 23.03 6.82 4.77
N ILE A 516 24.05 7.49 5.32
CA ILE A 516 24.63 8.73 4.77
C ILE A 516 25.25 8.47 3.40
N ARG A 517 26.02 7.37 3.27
CA ARG A 517 26.60 6.98 1.98
C ARG A 517 25.51 6.72 0.94
N VAL A 518 24.46 6.00 1.30
CA VAL A 518 23.32 5.74 0.40
C VAL A 518 22.64 7.04 -0.01
N ALA A 519 22.37 7.95 0.92
CA ALA A 519 21.80 9.26 0.62
C ALA A 519 22.66 10.03 -0.40
N ALA A 520 23.99 10.05 -0.21
CA ALA A 520 24.92 10.68 -1.14
C ALA A 520 24.89 10.03 -2.54
N GLU A 521 24.88 8.70 -2.62
CA GLU A 521 24.85 7.95 -3.90
C GLU A 521 23.55 8.20 -4.69
N LEU A 522 22.46 8.52 -4.00
CA LEU A 522 21.15 8.87 -4.58
C LEU A 522 21.03 10.36 -4.96
N GLY A 523 22.07 11.17 -4.72
CA GLY A 523 22.09 12.59 -5.08
C GLY A 523 21.42 13.51 -4.07
N ALA A 524 21.35 13.12 -2.79
CA ALA A 524 20.90 14.03 -1.75
C ALA A 524 21.84 15.23 -1.58
N ASP A 525 21.29 16.35 -1.12
CA ASP A 525 22.06 17.56 -0.78
C ASP A 525 22.13 17.76 0.74
N SER A 526 21.12 17.27 1.46
CA SER A 526 21.07 17.31 2.91
C SER A 526 20.47 16.03 3.51
N ILE A 527 20.75 15.83 4.80
CA ILE A 527 20.21 14.73 5.60
C ILE A 527 19.67 15.25 6.93
N LEU A 528 18.75 14.49 7.55
CA LEU A 528 18.21 14.81 8.86
C LEU A 528 18.87 13.97 9.96
N ILE A 529 19.39 14.61 11.00
CA ILE A 529 19.91 13.94 12.21
C ILE A 529 19.04 14.36 13.38
N ILE A 530 18.34 13.39 14.00
CA ILE A 530 17.40 13.66 15.08
C ILE A 530 18.15 13.64 16.42
N SER A 531 18.36 14.82 17.03
CA SER A 531 19.10 14.94 18.30
C SER A 531 18.49 14.09 19.41
N LYS A 532 17.15 14.01 19.47
CA LYS A 532 16.41 13.20 20.46
C LYS A 532 16.74 11.72 20.41
N ALA A 533 17.18 11.22 19.26
CA ALA A 533 17.42 9.80 19.01
C ALA A 533 18.82 9.33 19.46
N LEU A 534 19.78 10.25 19.57
CA LEU A 534 21.20 9.92 19.55
C LEU A 534 21.95 10.57 20.71
N LYS A 535 23.04 9.93 21.13
CA LYS A 535 24.03 10.54 22.01
C LYS A 535 24.91 11.51 21.24
N GLN A 536 25.53 12.43 21.98
CA GLN A 536 26.37 13.48 21.44
C GLN A 536 27.51 12.94 20.56
N ASP A 537 28.24 11.93 21.04
CA ASP A 537 29.34 11.29 20.30
C ASP A 537 28.87 10.70 18.97
N ARG A 538 27.66 10.13 18.95
CA ARG A 538 27.05 9.61 17.73
C ARG A 538 26.63 10.72 16.76
N ILE A 539 26.05 11.81 17.27
CA ILE A 539 25.72 13.00 16.47
C ILE A 539 26.98 13.55 15.80
N GLU A 540 28.07 13.71 16.56
CA GLU A 540 29.36 14.21 16.05
C GLU A 540 29.91 13.33 14.92
N ALA A 541 29.89 11.99 15.08
CA ALA A 541 30.34 11.06 14.06
C ALA A 541 29.51 11.15 12.76
N LEU A 542 28.18 11.24 12.89
CA LEU A 542 27.29 11.36 11.72
C LEU A 542 27.47 12.70 11.01
N ILE A 543 27.68 13.80 11.74
CA ILE A 543 27.99 15.11 11.14
C ILE A 543 29.27 15.04 10.31
N GLN A 544 30.34 14.48 10.86
CA GLN A 544 31.62 14.35 10.16
C GLN A 544 31.50 13.53 8.88
N GLU A 545 30.80 12.40 8.95
CA GLU A 545 30.59 11.55 7.77
C GLU A 545 29.68 12.25 6.72
N SER A 546 28.68 13.03 7.16
CA SER A 546 27.84 13.84 6.25
C SER A 546 28.68 14.81 5.43
N ILE A 547 29.53 15.58 6.11
CA ILE A 547 30.41 16.58 5.50
C ILE A 547 31.40 15.89 4.55
N ARG A 548 31.92 14.72 4.94
CA ARG A 548 32.84 13.93 4.10
C ARG A 548 32.20 13.53 2.77
N PHE A 549 30.90 13.26 2.75
CA PHE A 549 30.14 12.96 1.53
C PHE A 549 29.54 14.21 0.87
N GLY A 550 29.85 15.41 1.35
CA GLY A 550 29.37 16.67 0.78
C GLY A 550 27.91 17.01 1.11
N LEU A 551 27.31 16.32 2.08
CA LEU A 551 25.93 16.52 2.52
C LEU A 551 25.86 17.55 3.66
N GLU A 552 24.83 18.40 3.66
CA GLU A 552 24.55 19.30 4.77
C GLU A 552 23.67 18.61 5.83
N PRO A 553 24.16 18.41 7.07
CA PRO A 553 23.34 17.87 8.14
C PRO A 553 22.38 18.94 8.66
N ILE A 554 21.09 18.64 8.67
CA ILE A 554 20.05 19.36 9.42
C ILE A 554 19.89 18.64 10.75
N ILE A 555 20.17 19.34 11.85
CA ILE A 555 20.01 18.77 13.18
C ILE A 555 18.62 19.10 13.72
N GLU A 556 17.78 18.08 13.87
CA GLU A 556 16.42 18.23 14.38
C GLU A 556 16.41 18.24 15.92
N VAL A 557 15.79 19.26 16.52
CA VAL A 557 15.61 19.45 17.95
C VAL A 557 14.14 19.69 18.29
N HIS A 558 13.71 19.28 19.49
CA HIS A 558 12.35 19.52 19.97
C HIS A 558 12.29 20.32 21.27
N ASP A 559 13.28 20.15 22.16
CA ASP A 559 13.30 20.79 23.48
C ASP A 559 14.71 21.27 23.89
N GLY A 560 14.82 21.90 25.05
CA GLY A 560 16.08 22.44 25.55
C GLY A 560 17.17 21.39 25.78
N GLY A 561 16.81 20.13 26.08
CA GLY A 561 17.79 19.06 26.24
C GLY A 561 18.39 18.63 24.90
N ASP A 562 17.60 18.68 23.83
CA ASP A 562 18.11 18.47 22.47
C ASP A 562 19.04 19.59 22.04
N VAL A 563 18.74 20.84 22.40
CA VAL A 563 19.57 22.01 22.12
C VAL A 563 20.88 21.96 22.91
N GLU A 564 20.85 21.59 24.19
CA GLU A 564 22.05 21.45 25.01
C GLU A 564 23.02 20.43 24.40
N LYS A 565 22.51 19.27 23.97
CA LYS A 565 23.32 18.23 23.30
C LYS A 565 24.05 18.72 22.06
N ILE A 566 23.44 19.62 21.28
CA ILE A 566 24.06 20.11 20.04
C ILE A 566 25.06 21.23 20.32
N ILE A 567 24.78 22.12 21.27
CA ILE A 567 25.68 23.24 21.63
C ILE A 567 26.99 22.71 22.20
N THR A 568 26.96 21.58 22.91
CA THR A 568 28.15 20.94 23.47
C THR A 568 28.94 20.12 22.45
N CYS A 569 28.43 19.93 21.22
CA CYS A 569 29.16 19.22 20.17
C CYS A 569 30.44 19.96 19.77
N SER A 570 31.52 19.22 19.62
CA SER A 570 32.79 19.75 19.09
C SER A 570 32.66 20.39 17.70
N ASN A 571 31.67 19.93 16.91
CA ASN A 571 31.39 20.41 15.56
C ASN A 571 30.30 21.49 15.51
N TYR A 572 29.87 22.06 16.64
CA TYR A 572 28.72 23.00 16.68
C TYR A 572 28.88 24.17 15.70
N ASP A 573 30.08 24.74 15.58
CA ASP A 573 30.36 25.84 14.65
C ASP A 573 30.17 25.45 13.17
N ILE A 574 30.34 24.18 12.83
CA ILE A 574 30.19 23.65 11.46
C ILE A 574 28.71 23.39 11.12
N ILE A 575 27.88 23.11 12.13
CA ILE A 575 26.43 22.94 11.95
C ILE A 575 25.85 24.26 11.49
N ARG A 576 25.25 24.30 10.30
CA ARG A 576 24.66 25.52 9.73
C ARG A 576 23.14 25.53 9.77
N LEU A 577 22.52 24.35 9.79
CA LEU A 577 21.08 24.14 9.71
C LEU A 577 20.56 23.46 10.98
N VAL A 578 19.60 24.09 11.65
CA VAL A 578 18.91 23.51 12.82
C VAL A 578 17.41 23.49 12.56
N GLY A 579 16.83 22.29 12.57
CA GLY A 579 15.40 22.08 12.44
C GLY A 579 14.74 22.04 13.81
N ILE A 580 13.70 22.84 14.04
CA ILE A 580 12.91 22.80 15.27
C ILE A 580 11.58 22.13 14.96
N ASN A 581 11.40 20.91 15.47
CA ASN A 581 10.20 20.14 15.22
C ASN A 581 9.12 20.45 16.26
N SER A 582 8.04 21.07 15.81
CA SER A 582 6.86 21.36 16.63
C SER A 582 6.11 20.10 17.09
N ARG A 583 6.42 18.93 16.51
CA ARG A 583 5.85 17.65 16.89
C ARG A 583 6.71 16.96 17.94
N ASN A 584 6.09 16.62 19.06
CA ASN A 584 6.69 15.73 20.04
C ASN A 584 6.75 14.31 19.48
N LEU A 585 7.95 13.77 19.24
CA LEU A 585 8.14 12.46 18.59
C LEU A 585 7.81 11.26 19.50
N GLN A 586 7.57 11.47 20.79
CA GLN A 586 7.09 10.41 21.70
C GLN A 586 5.56 10.29 21.65
N THR A 587 4.84 11.41 21.61
CA THR A 587 3.37 11.47 21.65
C THR A 587 2.70 11.73 20.30
N LEU A 588 3.49 12.13 19.29
CA LEU A 588 3.08 12.59 17.96
C LEU A 588 2.18 13.84 17.94
N ARG A 589 2.00 14.51 19.09
CA ARG A 589 1.25 15.77 19.18
C ARG A 589 2.07 16.94 18.66
N THR A 590 1.41 17.83 17.94
CA THR A 590 2.04 19.01 17.32
C THR A 590 1.59 20.27 18.04
N ASP A 591 2.55 21.13 18.41
CA ASP A 591 2.33 22.38 19.13
C ASP A 591 3.31 23.45 18.63
N LEU A 592 2.80 24.44 17.88
CA LEU A 592 3.61 25.52 17.34
C LEU A 592 4.12 26.49 18.41
N SER A 593 3.49 26.53 19.59
CA SER A 593 3.88 27.45 20.66
C SER A 593 5.27 27.17 21.22
N ILE A 594 5.82 25.98 20.98
CA ILE A 594 7.18 25.60 21.42
C ILE A 594 8.27 26.28 20.58
N LEU A 595 7.96 26.63 19.31
CA LEU A 595 8.96 27.11 18.35
C LEU A 595 9.72 28.34 18.86
N PRO A 596 9.06 29.41 19.37
CA PRO A 596 9.76 30.58 19.88
C PRO A 596 10.58 30.31 21.16
N HIS A 597 10.20 29.30 21.95
CA HIS A 597 10.91 28.95 23.19
C HIS A 597 12.23 28.23 22.89
N VAL A 598 12.19 27.22 22.02
CA VAL A 598 13.39 26.44 21.63
C VAL A 598 14.34 27.31 20.82
N LYS A 599 13.81 28.14 19.91
CA LYS A 599 14.60 29.10 19.14
C LYS A 599 15.51 29.97 20.01
N LYS A 600 15.01 30.49 21.13
CA LYS A 600 15.78 31.36 22.05
C LYS A 600 16.97 30.66 22.69
N MET A 601 16.99 29.33 22.71
CA MET A 601 18.07 28.54 23.29
C MET A 601 19.19 28.28 22.29
N ILE A 602 18.93 28.39 20.99
CA ILE A 602 19.92 28.17 19.93
C ILE A 602 20.76 29.44 19.78
N THR A 603 22.08 29.28 19.85
CA THR A 603 23.04 30.38 19.79
C THR A 603 23.94 30.29 18.55
N GLY A 604 24.58 31.40 18.21
CA GLY A 604 25.45 31.48 17.03
C GLY A 604 24.68 31.73 15.73
N ASP A 605 25.43 31.84 14.64
CA ASP A 605 24.89 32.12 13.31
C ASP A 605 24.39 30.82 12.65
N LYS A 606 23.13 30.45 12.97
CA LYS A 606 22.46 29.22 12.49
C LYS A 606 21.21 29.60 11.71
N LEU A 607 20.95 28.86 10.62
CA LEU A 607 19.68 28.95 9.92
C LEU A 607 18.66 28.01 10.58
N LEU A 608 17.53 28.58 10.98
CA LEU A 608 16.48 27.91 11.73
C LEU A 608 15.35 27.50 10.80
N ILE A 609 15.02 26.21 10.81
CA ILE A 609 13.96 25.62 10.01
C ILE A 609 12.82 25.23 10.95
N ALA A 610 11.62 25.79 10.75
CA ALA A 610 10.43 25.34 11.47
C ALA A 610 9.87 24.09 10.82
N GLU A 611 9.73 23.00 11.59
CA GLU A 611 9.24 21.72 11.07
C GLU A 611 7.91 21.30 11.68
N SER A 612 7.04 20.73 10.83
CA SER A 612 5.69 20.25 11.17
C SER A 612 4.71 21.35 11.62
N GLY A 613 3.41 21.06 11.55
CA GLY A 613 2.36 21.88 12.16
C GLY A 613 1.86 23.08 11.34
N ILE A 614 2.47 23.38 10.20
CA ILE A 614 2.08 24.52 9.34
C ILE A 614 0.97 24.08 8.38
N MET A 615 -0.24 24.61 8.58
CA MET A 615 -1.46 24.24 7.85
C MET A 615 -1.93 25.32 6.85
N GLY A 616 -1.56 26.58 7.05
CA GLY A 616 -1.88 27.68 6.14
C GLY A 616 -1.07 28.94 6.40
N ALA A 617 -1.36 30.01 5.65
CA ALA A 617 -0.61 31.27 5.73
C ALA A 617 -0.62 31.92 7.12
N LYS A 618 -1.69 31.74 7.91
CA LYS A 618 -1.78 32.29 9.28
C LYS A 618 -0.75 31.70 10.23
N ASP A 619 -0.38 30.44 10.05
CA ASP A 619 0.57 29.76 10.93
C ASP A 619 1.99 30.31 10.78
N LEU A 620 2.28 30.99 9.65
CA LEU A 620 3.57 31.63 9.40
C LEU A 620 3.83 32.81 10.35
N GLU A 621 2.80 33.39 10.97
CA GLU A 621 2.96 34.44 11.98
C GLU A 621 3.78 33.94 13.19
N ALA A 622 3.66 32.66 13.54
CA ALA A 622 4.42 32.04 14.62
C ALA A 622 5.91 31.84 14.26
N LEU A 623 6.29 32.05 13.00
CA LEU A 623 7.62 31.76 12.46
C LEU A 623 8.50 33.01 12.32
N GLN A 624 8.18 34.10 13.02
CA GLN A 624 9.01 35.31 12.98
C GLN A 624 10.47 35.03 13.37
N GLY A 625 11.37 35.39 12.45
CA GLY A 625 12.81 35.17 12.51
C GLY A 625 13.25 33.71 12.43
N PHE A 626 12.43 32.82 11.88
CA PHE A 626 12.92 31.60 11.27
C PHE A 626 13.36 31.91 9.84
N ASP A 627 14.30 31.12 9.32
CA ASP A 627 14.84 31.29 7.97
C ASP A 627 14.11 30.41 6.97
N ALA A 628 13.57 29.27 7.41
CA ALA A 628 12.80 28.37 6.57
C ALA A 628 11.64 27.68 7.29
N ALA A 629 10.71 27.16 6.51
CA ALA A 629 9.62 26.30 6.95
C ALA A 629 9.55 25.02 6.12
N LEU A 630 9.52 23.86 6.79
CA LEU A 630 9.32 22.56 6.15
C LEU A 630 7.85 22.15 6.21
N ILE A 631 7.21 22.07 5.04
CA ILE A 631 5.76 21.95 4.90
C ILE A 631 5.43 20.75 4.02
N GLY A 632 4.67 19.79 4.57
CA GLY A 632 4.28 18.57 3.86
C GLY A 632 2.79 18.30 3.90
N SER A 633 2.27 17.97 5.08
CA SER A 633 0.89 17.47 5.21
C SER A 633 -0.14 18.43 4.60
N SER A 634 0.00 19.73 4.78
CA SER A 634 -0.92 20.73 4.24
C SER A 634 -0.92 20.80 2.72
N PHE A 635 0.24 20.68 2.05
CA PHE A 635 0.31 20.62 0.59
C PHE A 635 -0.29 19.33 0.05
N LEU A 636 0.02 18.19 0.67
CA LEU A 636 -0.35 16.87 0.14
C LEU A 636 -1.80 16.46 0.41
N THR A 637 -2.44 17.01 1.45
CA THR A 637 -3.85 16.71 1.77
C THR A 637 -4.84 17.74 1.23
N ALA A 638 -4.36 18.85 0.65
CA ALA A 638 -5.22 19.84 0.04
C ALA A 638 -5.96 19.26 -1.16
N GLU A 639 -7.24 19.62 -1.32
CA GLU A 639 -8.03 19.24 -2.50
C GLU A 639 -7.41 19.79 -3.79
N ARG A 640 -6.84 21.00 -3.71
CA ARG A 640 -6.07 21.65 -4.76
C ARG A 640 -4.68 22.02 -4.23
N PRO A 641 -3.67 21.15 -4.38
CA PRO A 641 -2.32 21.41 -3.91
C PRO A 641 -1.74 22.73 -4.44
N ALA A 642 -2.00 23.06 -5.72
CA ALA A 642 -1.54 24.31 -6.34
C ALA A 642 -2.00 25.56 -5.59
N ASP A 643 -3.31 25.67 -5.28
CA ASP A 643 -3.88 26.81 -4.57
C ASP A 643 -3.28 26.94 -3.16
N LYS A 644 -3.08 25.81 -2.47
CA LYS A 644 -2.50 25.79 -1.11
C LYS A 644 -1.03 26.18 -1.11
N ILE A 645 -0.25 25.70 -2.08
CA ILE A 645 1.15 26.08 -2.27
C ILE A 645 1.24 27.58 -2.57
N ALA A 646 0.43 28.07 -3.51
CA ALA A 646 0.38 29.48 -3.88
C ALA A 646 0.09 30.40 -2.67
N GLU A 647 -0.90 30.04 -1.86
CA GLU A 647 -1.28 30.75 -0.63
C GLU A 647 -0.08 30.92 0.31
N ILE A 648 0.56 29.80 0.65
CA ILE A 648 1.66 29.77 1.63
C ILE A 648 2.90 30.46 1.08
N VAL A 649 3.31 30.16 -0.15
CA VAL A 649 4.51 30.75 -0.77
C VAL A 649 4.36 32.27 -0.89
N THR A 650 3.18 32.76 -1.30
CA THR A 650 2.91 34.21 -1.38
C THR A 650 2.99 34.89 -0.02
N ALA A 651 2.49 34.24 1.03
CA ALA A 651 2.57 34.77 2.39
C ALA A 651 4.00 34.77 2.92
N ALA A 652 4.75 33.69 2.70
CA ALA A 652 6.14 33.53 3.11
C ALA A 652 7.06 34.60 2.48
N ARG A 653 6.86 34.90 1.19
CA ARG A 653 7.60 35.95 0.48
C ARG A 653 7.34 37.38 0.99
N ARG A 654 6.21 37.60 1.66
CA ARG A 654 5.88 38.90 2.26
C ARG A 654 6.43 39.07 3.67
N MET A 655 6.92 38.00 4.29
CA MET A 655 7.57 38.08 5.58
C MET A 655 8.86 38.87 5.40
N LYS A 656 9.01 39.96 6.15
CA LYS A 656 10.28 40.70 6.20
C LYS A 656 11.24 39.90 7.07
N ASN A 657 12.41 39.62 6.54
CA ASN A 657 13.55 39.12 7.33
C ASN A 657 13.97 40.17 8.36
#